data_AF-A0A642HNU2-F1
#
_entry.id   AF-A0A642HNU2-F1
#
_cell.length_a   1.000
_cell.length_b   1.000
_cell.length_c   1.000
_cell.angle_alpha   90.00
_cell.angle_beta   90.00
_cell.angle_gamma   90.00
#
_symmetry.space_group_name_H-M   'P 1'
#
loop_
_entity.id
_entity.type
_entity.pdbx_description
1 polymer ?
#
loop_
_entity_poly.entity_id
_entity_poly.type
_entity_poly.pdbx_seq_one_letter_code
_entity_poly.pdbx_strand_id
1 'polypeptide(L)'
;MKYRILVLTAILFTACNLLHAQVQTGKLSGVIIDANNEETLVGANIYVESLKKGTSTDKNGEFSIEVPAGHYRIVISYMGYRTRQEEVRISELKTKKLVIRLEPETQSLGEVVVTAKSEARQLREQAMPMSVISMQQLQGTVSNVQDVLSKTVGVTIRNTGGVGSSSRVSVRGLEGKRIGFFIDGSPMNDNSDFIDINDIPVDMIDRIEIYKGVVPARFGGSSVGGAVNIVIREYPPKYLDASYSIESFNTHKLSLVTKRNIATKGLEFGGGGFYTYSDNNYKMESPFEEGLIIKRNHDKFKKLAVAGSLKARKWWFDLVEFEPVFIHTFKEIQGIEYNIEKAHTYSDAFIFANKLEKEDFLTEGLDMESNLAYAYTVFHMVDTAAYRYNWDGTTYPAVSEYGGEIGKWASNARNEKHTITHKLHLNYVINNNHSINLNSLFSFASGHPKDDLKNKVVGYKTNFRSTMASWIAGLGYDFRTDNDIFLNSLNVKYYMYGMNTHMSSIMSSEAEKVDMLKRDFGISNALRYRFTPDFMGKLSVGYDVRLPAESELLGDGYTVAPSGNLLPERNTSVNLGFLLDRTGKDASNLQVEVNTFYGYLENMIRFTGGYLQSQYQNFGKMRTLGVEVEVKADLTHWLYGYCNMTYQDLRDVRKFEPNTHITNPTKGSRMPNIPYLLANAGLEYHKENLFGGKGQNTRIFTDGSFVEEYFYDFEQSRFQERRIPRTFSANIGIEHSFMNGRFIISARMNNLTDARMMSEFNRPLPGRNWGVRLRYVLK
;
A
#
# COMPACT_ATOMS: atom_id res chain seq x y z
N MET A 1 19.60 -86.98 -16.21
CA MET A 1 19.34 -86.36 -14.89
C MET A 1 19.22 -84.83 -14.89
N LYS A 2 19.70 -84.07 -15.91
CA LYS A 2 19.64 -82.59 -15.90
C LYS A 2 18.26 -81.95 -16.21
N TYR A 3 17.33 -82.65 -16.87
CA TYR A 3 16.00 -82.10 -17.21
C TYR A 3 14.90 -82.34 -16.16
N ARG A 4 15.09 -83.26 -15.20
CA ARG A 4 14.10 -83.52 -14.14
C ARG A 4 14.20 -82.54 -12.96
N ILE A 5 15.38 -81.93 -12.75
CA ILE A 5 15.57 -80.94 -11.68
C ILE A 5 15.01 -79.57 -12.09
N LEU A 6 15.09 -79.20 -13.36
CA LEU A 6 14.56 -77.92 -13.88
C LEU A 6 13.03 -77.86 -13.89
N VAL A 7 12.36 -79.00 -14.13
CA VAL A 7 10.88 -79.10 -14.10
C VAL A 7 10.36 -79.09 -12.66
N LEU A 8 11.08 -79.70 -11.70
CA LEU A 8 10.72 -79.60 -10.28
C LEU A 8 10.95 -78.21 -9.69
N THR A 9 11.96 -77.45 -10.15
CA THR A 9 12.16 -76.06 -9.69
C THR A 9 11.16 -75.08 -10.32
N ALA A 10 10.74 -75.30 -11.57
CA ALA A 10 9.70 -74.49 -12.20
C ALA A 10 8.31 -74.69 -11.59
N ILE A 11 7.97 -75.92 -11.15
CA ILE A 11 6.71 -76.24 -10.46
C ILE A 11 6.70 -75.71 -9.02
N LEU A 12 7.87 -75.66 -8.34
CA LEU A 12 7.97 -75.06 -7.00
C LEU A 12 7.88 -73.51 -7.03
N PHE A 13 8.35 -72.87 -8.10
CA PHE A 13 8.25 -71.41 -8.27
C PHE A 13 6.86 -70.93 -8.74
N THR A 14 6.08 -71.79 -9.42
CA THR A 14 4.68 -71.50 -9.76
C THR A 14 3.71 -71.81 -8.62
N ALA A 15 4.02 -72.74 -7.71
CA ALA A 15 3.21 -73.02 -6.53
C ALA A 15 3.33 -71.94 -5.41
N CYS A 16 4.41 -71.16 -5.38
CA CYS A 16 4.58 -70.07 -4.40
C CYS A 16 3.83 -68.76 -4.74
N ASN A 17 3.22 -68.62 -5.92
CA ASN A 17 2.49 -67.41 -6.32
C ASN A 17 0.97 -67.47 -6.10
N LEU A 18 0.43 -68.56 -5.54
CA LEU A 18 -1.02 -68.77 -5.35
C LEU A 18 -1.51 -68.72 -3.89
N LEU A 19 -0.69 -68.21 -2.97
CA LEU A 19 -1.15 -67.84 -1.62
C LEU A 19 -1.31 -66.31 -1.52
N HIS A 20 -2.24 -65.78 -2.32
CA HIS A 20 -2.91 -64.55 -1.89
C HIS A 20 -3.89 -64.97 -0.81
N ALA A 21 -3.57 -64.66 0.44
CA ALA A 21 -4.55 -64.72 1.51
C ALA A 21 -5.81 -63.98 1.03
N GLN A 22 -6.95 -64.69 0.94
CA GLN A 22 -8.24 -64.03 0.83
C GLN A 22 -8.47 -63.30 2.15
N VAL A 23 -7.98 -62.07 2.22
CA VAL A 23 -8.37 -61.13 3.28
C VAL A 23 -9.83 -60.84 3.02
N GLN A 24 -10.70 -61.42 3.85
CA GLN A 24 -12.13 -61.20 3.74
C GLN A 24 -12.41 -59.73 4.08
N THR A 25 -12.74 -58.95 3.05
CA THR A 25 -13.04 -57.51 3.15
C THR A 25 -14.53 -57.30 3.42
N GLY A 26 -14.84 -56.37 4.32
CA GLY A 26 -16.17 -55.77 4.47
C GLY A 26 -16.21 -54.39 3.79
N LYS A 27 -17.43 -53.87 3.61
CA LYS A 27 -17.65 -52.55 3.00
C LYS A 27 -18.20 -51.59 4.05
N LEU A 28 -17.50 -50.47 4.27
CA LEU A 28 -18.00 -49.36 5.06
C LEU A 28 -18.58 -48.33 4.10
N SER A 29 -19.82 -47.91 4.32
CA SER A 29 -20.42 -46.81 3.56
C SER A 29 -21.28 -45.94 4.45
N GLY A 30 -21.63 -44.75 3.98
CA GLY A 30 -22.44 -43.84 4.76
C GLY A 30 -22.61 -42.48 4.12
N VAL A 31 -23.33 -41.61 4.82
CA VAL A 31 -23.48 -40.19 4.45
C VAL A 31 -22.97 -39.32 5.60
N ILE A 32 -22.28 -38.23 5.25
CA ILE A 32 -21.82 -37.22 6.20
C ILE A 32 -22.68 -35.97 6.05
N ILE A 33 -23.23 -35.50 7.16
CA ILE A 33 -24.15 -34.35 7.22
C ILE A 33 -23.73 -33.38 8.33
N ASP A 34 -24.07 -32.10 8.16
CA ASP A 34 -23.93 -31.08 9.20
C ASP A 34 -24.91 -31.36 10.35
N ALA A 35 -24.44 -31.31 11.60
CA ALA A 35 -25.25 -31.53 12.78
C ALA A 35 -26.33 -30.45 13.03
N ASN A 36 -26.13 -29.23 12.52
CA ASN A 36 -26.98 -28.06 12.76
C ASN A 36 -28.10 -27.90 11.72
N ASN A 37 -27.81 -28.09 10.43
CA ASN A 37 -28.77 -27.85 9.35
C ASN A 37 -29.10 -29.10 8.52
N GLU A 38 -28.49 -30.25 8.84
CA GLU A 38 -28.64 -31.54 8.14
C GLU A 38 -28.27 -31.52 6.65
N GLU A 39 -27.56 -30.50 6.17
CA GLU A 39 -27.04 -30.46 4.79
C GLU A 39 -25.91 -31.49 4.59
N THR A 40 -25.81 -32.05 3.39
CA THR A 40 -24.79 -33.04 3.04
C THR A 40 -23.42 -32.39 2.87
N LEU A 41 -22.40 -33.00 3.48
CA LEU A 41 -21.03 -32.49 3.46
C LEU A 41 -20.24 -33.17 2.34
N VAL A 42 -20.08 -32.46 1.21
CA VAL A 42 -19.37 -32.90 0.01
C VAL A 42 -17.86 -32.72 0.18
N GLY A 43 -17.05 -33.76 -0.06
CA GLY A 43 -15.59 -33.72 0.11
C GLY A 43 -15.09 -33.89 1.56
N ALA A 44 -15.94 -34.37 2.48
CA ALA A 44 -15.51 -34.78 3.81
C ALA A 44 -14.59 -36.01 3.72
N ASN A 45 -13.47 -35.97 4.46
CA ASN A 45 -12.46 -37.03 4.45
C ASN A 45 -12.78 -38.07 5.54
N ILE A 46 -12.76 -39.35 5.16
CA ILE A 46 -12.86 -40.50 6.06
C ILE A 46 -11.53 -41.25 5.99
N TYR A 47 -10.86 -41.40 7.14
CA TYR A 47 -9.57 -42.07 7.23
C TYR A 47 -9.59 -43.20 8.26
N VAL A 48 -9.14 -44.39 7.85
CA VAL A 48 -8.99 -45.57 8.71
C VAL A 48 -7.54 -45.66 9.14
N GLU A 49 -7.26 -45.18 10.36
CA GLU A 49 -5.90 -44.89 10.82
C GLU A 49 -4.98 -46.12 10.84
N SER A 50 -5.47 -47.25 11.36
CA SER A 50 -4.68 -48.48 11.46
C SER A 50 -4.35 -49.11 10.10
N LEU A 51 -5.09 -48.78 9.04
CA LEU A 51 -4.86 -49.29 7.69
C LEU A 51 -4.18 -48.26 6.77
N LYS A 52 -3.97 -47.03 7.24
CA LYS A 52 -3.53 -45.88 6.45
C LYS A 52 -4.31 -45.69 5.14
N LYS A 53 -5.61 -46.02 5.15
CA LYS A 53 -6.49 -46.01 3.97
C LYS A 53 -7.63 -45.03 4.20
N GLY A 54 -7.98 -44.22 3.20
CA GLY A 54 -9.06 -43.24 3.30
C GLY A 54 -9.87 -43.08 2.02
N THR A 55 -10.98 -42.37 2.13
CA THR A 55 -11.87 -42.00 1.02
C THR A 55 -12.49 -40.62 1.33
N SER A 56 -13.16 -40.01 0.35
CA SER A 56 -13.91 -38.76 0.54
C SER A 56 -15.37 -38.92 0.15
N THR A 57 -16.25 -38.07 0.66
CA THR A 57 -17.65 -38.04 0.25
C THR A 57 -17.84 -37.48 -1.16
N ASP A 58 -18.84 -37.99 -1.88
CA ASP A 58 -19.22 -37.54 -3.21
C ASP A 58 -20.16 -36.32 -3.18
N LYS A 59 -20.73 -35.96 -4.34
CA LYS A 59 -21.65 -34.82 -4.52
C LYS A 59 -22.94 -34.93 -3.71
N ASN A 60 -23.30 -36.12 -3.24
CA ASN A 60 -24.47 -36.37 -2.41
C ASN A 60 -24.08 -36.51 -0.92
N GLY A 61 -22.81 -36.29 -0.56
CA GLY A 61 -22.29 -36.49 0.79
C GLY A 61 -22.07 -37.96 1.14
N GLU A 62 -22.16 -38.87 0.18
CA GLU A 62 -22.01 -40.32 0.41
C GLU A 62 -20.55 -40.76 0.27
N PHE A 63 -20.11 -41.69 1.11
CA PHE A 63 -18.79 -42.31 1.01
C PHE A 63 -18.89 -43.83 0.99
N SER A 64 -17.88 -44.47 0.41
CA SER A 64 -17.68 -45.91 0.55
C SER A 64 -16.20 -46.29 0.51
N ILE A 65 -15.80 -47.19 1.41
CA ILE A 65 -14.44 -47.72 1.52
C ILE A 65 -14.48 -49.22 1.86
N GLU A 66 -13.69 -50.01 1.15
CA GLU A 66 -13.51 -51.44 1.43
C GLU A 66 -12.31 -51.65 2.35
N VAL A 67 -12.51 -52.39 3.43
CA VAL A 67 -11.49 -52.68 4.44
C VAL A 67 -11.62 -54.13 4.94
N PRO A 68 -10.54 -54.78 5.41
CA PRO A 68 -10.61 -56.10 6.03
C PRO A 68 -11.63 -56.15 7.18
N ALA A 69 -12.16 -57.32 7.51
CA ALA A 69 -13.00 -57.46 8.69
C ALA A 69 -12.20 -57.20 9.98
N GLY A 70 -12.78 -56.46 10.92
CA GLY A 70 -12.07 -56.04 12.12
C GLY A 70 -12.73 -54.88 12.87
N HIS A 71 -12.07 -54.45 13.94
CA HIS A 71 -12.43 -53.26 14.71
C HIS A 71 -11.50 -52.12 14.31
N TYR A 72 -12.08 -51.01 13.89
CA TYR A 72 -11.33 -49.87 13.37
C TYR A 72 -11.77 -48.57 14.03
N ARG A 73 -10.80 -47.69 14.28
CA ARG A 73 -11.05 -46.29 14.55
C ARG A 73 -11.04 -45.53 13.24
N ILE A 74 -12.15 -44.90 12.89
CA ILE A 74 -12.27 -44.03 11.74
C ILE A 74 -12.22 -42.56 12.20
N VAL A 75 -11.45 -41.76 11.47
CA VAL A 75 -11.30 -40.32 11.68
C VAL A 75 -12.01 -39.62 10.54
N ILE A 76 -13.01 -38.82 10.87
CA ILE A 76 -13.79 -38.04 9.91
C ILE A 76 -13.45 -36.57 10.13
N SER A 77 -12.97 -35.91 9.07
CA SER A 77 -12.59 -34.51 9.10
C SER A 77 -13.17 -33.76 7.90
N TYR A 78 -13.68 -32.56 8.16
CA TYR A 78 -14.15 -31.65 7.12
C TYR A 78 -13.84 -30.22 7.55
N MET A 79 -13.42 -29.38 6.61
CA MET A 79 -12.93 -28.03 6.91
C MET A 79 -14.03 -27.18 7.57
N GLY A 80 -13.72 -26.59 8.73
CA GLY A 80 -14.68 -25.81 9.53
C GLY A 80 -15.53 -26.65 10.52
N TYR A 81 -15.27 -27.95 10.63
CA TYR A 81 -16.00 -28.86 11.52
C TYR A 81 -15.03 -29.58 12.46
N ARG A 82 -15.54 -29.93 13.64
CA ARG A 82 -14.77 -30.67 14.64
C ARG A 82 -14.47 -32.07 14.11
N THR A 83 -13.20 -32.45 14.11
CA THR A 83 -12.80 -33.80 13.70
C THR A 83 -13.44 -34.81 14.65
N ARG A 84 -14.19 -35.77 14.09
CA ARG A 84 -14.90 -36.80 14.84
C ARG A 84 -14.20 -38.14 14.68
N GLN A 85 -13.95 -38.81 15.80
CA GLN A 85 -13.45 -40.19 15.81
C GLN A 85 -14.59 -41.14 16.16
N GLU A 86 -14.72 -42.22 15.40
CA GLU A 86 -15.77 -43.22 15.64
C GLU A 86 -15.17 -44.63 15.58
N GLU A 87 -15.55 -45.49 16.52
CA GLU A 87 -15.16 -46.90 16.51
C GLU A 87 -16.20 -47.71 15.76
N VAL A 88 -15.76 -48.43 14.73
CA VAL A 88 -16.63 -49.22 13.87
C VAL A 88 -16.15 -50.67 13.83
N ARG A 89 -17.11 -51.59 14.01
CA ARG A 89 -16.88 -53.03 13.83
C ARG A 89 -17.39 -53.43 12.45
N ILE A 90 -16.50 -53.96 11.62
CA ILE A 90 -16.80 -54.41 10.27
C ILE A 90 -16.74 -55.93 10.25
N SER A 91 -17.88 -56.55 9.93
CA SER A 91 -18.00 -58.00 9.80
C SER A 91 -17.72 -58.43 8.36
N GLU A 92 -17.22 -59.65 8.21
CA GLU A 92 -16.94 -60.28 6.92
C GLU A 92 -18.18 -60.23 6.00
N LEU A 93 -17.98 -59.83 4.74
CA LEU A 93 -18.98 -59.84 3.67
C LEU A 93 -20.26 -59.02 3.94
N LYS A 94 -20.23 -58.08 4.90
CA LYS A 94 -21.36 -57.19 5.18
C LYS A 94 -21.03 -55.73 4.90
N THR A 95 -22.01 -55.01 4.36
CA THR A 95 -21.95 -53.55 4.22
C THR A 95 -22.48 -52.90 5.48
N LYS A 96 -21.64 -52.14 6.18
CA LYS A 96 -22.07 -51.30 7.32
C LYS A 96 -22.36 -49.89 6.80
N LYS A 97 -23.62 -49.47 6.90
CA LYS A 97 -24.07 -48.10 6.60
C LYS A 97 -24.05 -47.23 7.85
N LEU A 98 -23.51 -46.01 7.75
CA LEU A 98 -23.47 -45.02 8.83
C LEU A 98 -24.05 -43.66 8.37
N VAL A 99 -24.65 -42.93 9.31
CA VAL A 99 -24.99 -41.51 9.15
C VAL A 99 -24.17 -40.76 10.18
N ILE A 100 -23.18 -40.00 9.72
CA ILE A 100 -22.23 -39.32 10.60
C ILE A 100 -22.53 -37.83 10.58
N ARG A 101 -22.92 -37.30 11.75
CA ARG A 101 -23.14 -35.87 11.95
C ARG A 101 -21.84 -35.21 12.43
N LEU A 102 -21.36 -34.21 11.70
CA LEU A 102 -20.24 -33.37 12.11
C LEU A 102 -20.75 -32.08 12.73
N GLU A 103 -20.22 -31.73 13.90
CA GLU A 103 -20.52 -30.46 14.56
C GLU A 103 -19.62 -29.35 13.97
N PRO A 104 -20.19 -28.22 13.53
CA PRO A 104 -19.39 -27.05 13.13
C PRO A 104 -18.53 -26.58 14.30
N GLU A 105 -17.22 -26.45 14.07
CA GLU A 105 -16.29 -25.99 15.11
C GLU A 105 -16.19 -24.48 15.07
N THR A 106 -16.88 -23.82 16.00
CA THR A 106 -16.75 -22.37 16.26
C THR A 106 -15.72 -22.12 17.36
N GLN A 107 -14.55 -22.77 17.29
CA GLN A 107 -13.41 -22.34 18.08
C GLN A 107 -12.71 -21.18 17.40
N SER A 108 -12.74 -20.03 18.07
CA SER A 108 -11.70 -19.01 18.02
C SER A 108 -10.34 -19.70 17.98
N LEU A 109 -9.52 -19.38 16.98
CA LEU A 109 -8.13 -19.82 16.82
C LEU A 109 -7.42 -19.95 18.17
N GLY A 110 -7.45 -21.15 18.73
CA GLY A 110 -6.50 -21.60 19.73
C GLY A 110 -5.23 -21.89 18.95
N GLU A 111 -4.21 -21.09 19.23
CA GLU A 111 -2.88 -21.15 18.65
C GLU A 111 -2.34 -22.58 18.52
N VAL A 112 -2.49 -23.14 17.33
CA VAL A 112 -1.58 -24.14 16.76
C VAL A 112 -1.26 -23.67 15.35
N VAL A 113 -0.60 -22.52 15.24
CA VAL A 113 0.17 -22.16 14.05
C VAL A 113 1.61 -22.59 14.29
N VAL A 114 1.83 -23.89 14.22
CA VAL A 114 3.12 -24.39 13.77
C VAL A 114 2.85 -24.94 12.39
N THR A 115 3.61 -24.46 11.40
CA THR A 115 3.66 -24.90 9.99
C THR A 115 2.87 -24.14 8.91
N ALA A 116 2.69 -22.82 9.03
CA ALA A 116 2.65 -21.95 7.84
C ALA A 116 3.23 -20.57 8.19
N LYS A 117 4.19 -20.09 7.39
CA LYS A 117 4.70 -18.71 7.53
C LYS A 117 3.56 -17.74 7.21
N SER A 118 3.38 -16.69 8.00
CA SER A 118 2.42 -15.63 7.67
C SER A 118 2.72 -15.04 6.29
N GLU A 119 1.70 -14.59 5.57
CA GLU A 119 1.88 -13.98 4.24
C GLU A 119 2.86 -12.79 4.29
N ALA A 120 2.76 -11.95 5.33
CA ALA A 120 3.69 -10.86 5.58
C ALA A 120 5.14 -11.34 5.77
N ARG A 121 5.36 -12.51 6.40
CA ARG A 121 6.69 -13.11 6.49
C ARG A 121 7.17 -13.60 5.12
N GLN A 122 6.32 -14.28 4.35
CA GLN A 122 6.69 -14.77 3.02
C GLN A 122 7.06 -13.65 2.06
N LEU A 123 6.33 -12.52 2.11
CA LEU A 123 6.65 -11.31 1.35
C LEU A 123 8.00 -10.71 1.78
N ARG A 124 8.25 -10.59 3.08
CA ARG A 124 9.55 -10.13 3.61
C ARG A 124 10.71 -11.05 3.23
N GLU A 125 10.49 -12.31 2.90
CA GLU A 125 11.54 -13.23 2.47
C GLU A 125 11.82 -13.20 0.96
N GLN A 126 11.09 -12.39 0.19
CA GLN A 126 11.34 -12.18 -1.25
C GLN A 126 12.68 -11.47 -1.51
N ALA A 127 13.16 -11.52 -2.76
CA ALA A 127 14.44 -10.94 -3.13
C ALA A 127 14.48 -9.41 -3.09
N MET A 128 13.35 -8.76 -3.38
CA MET A 128 13.29 -7.30 -3.36
C MET A 128 13.29 -6.79 -1.91
N PRO A 129 14.03 -5.71 -1.61
CA PRO A 129 14.01 -5.09 -0.29
C PRO A 129 12.63 -4.45 -0.07
N MET A 130 11.91 -4.95 0.92
CA MET A 130 10.58 -4.43 1.26
C MET A 130 10.30 -4.51 2.76
N SER A 131 9.52 -3.56 3.24
CA SER A 131 8.93 -3.58 4.58
C SER A 131 7.45 -3.92 4.46
N VAL A 132 6.96 -4.85 5.29
CA VAL A 132 5.55 -5.20 5.36
C VAL A 132 5.03 -4.84 6.73
N ILE A 133 3.92 -4.11 6.76
CA ILE A 133 3.27 -3.67 7.98
C ILE A 133 1.88 -4.27 8.00
N SER A 134 1.65 -5.22 8.91
CA SER A 134 0.32 -5.78 9.12
C SER A 134 -0.53 -4.80 9.94
N MET A 135 -1.73 -4.47 9.46
CA MET A 135 -2.63 -3.59 10.19
C MET A 135 -3.22 -4.27 11.42
N GLN A 136 -3.23 -5.60 11.49
CA GLN A 136 -3.57 -6.33 12.71
C GLN A 136 -2.61 -5.96 13.85
N GLN A 137 -1.33 -5.79 13.53
CA GLN A 137 -0.32 -5.37 14.49
C GLN A 137 -0.43 -3.89 14.84
N LEU A 138 -1.10 -3.04 14.06
CA LEU A 138 -1.21 -1.60 14.34
C LEU A 138 -2.63 -1.13 14.67
N GLN A 139 -3.58 -2.05 14.77
CA GLN A 139 -4.97 -1.75 15.06
C GLN A 139 -5.07 -0.97 16.39
N GLY A 140 -5.68 0.22 16.32
CA GLY A 140 -5.82 1.13 17.46
C GLY A 140 -4.66 2.09 17.70
N THR A 141 -3.51 1.88 17.05
CA THR A 141 -2.28 2.70 17.26
C THR A 141 -2.08 3.84 16.29
N VAL A 142 -2.84 3.81 15.20
CA VAL A 142 -2.71 4.71 14.05
C VAL A 142 -4.10 5.16 13.62
N SER A 143 -4.21 6.40 13.19
CA SER A 143 -5.49 6.99 12.76
C SER A 143 -5.63 7.16 11.26
N ASN A 144 -4.50 7.12 10.57
CA ASN A 144 -4.36 7.33 9.14
C ASN A 144 -3.15 6.53 8.66
N VAL A 145 -3.03 6.35 7.35
CA VAL A 145 -1.92 5.60 6.76
C VAL A 145 -0.58 6.30 6.97
N GLN A 146 -0.54 7.63 6.97
CA GLN A 146 0.69 8.37 7.23
C GLN A 146 1.31 8.04 8.59
N ASP A 147 0.52 7.91 9.66
CA ASP A 147 1.00 7.54 11.00
C ASP A 147 1.66 6.16 10.99
N VAL A 148 1.20 5.26 10.12
CA VAL A 148 1.82 3.95 9.89
C VAL A 148 3.15 4.11 9.16
N LEU A 149 3.14 4.89 8.08
CA LEU A 149 4.31 5.07 7.23
C LEU A 149 5.44 5.84 7.95
N SER A 150 5.13 6.82 8.78
CA SER A 150 6.12 7.61 9.53
C SER A 150 6.93 6.78 10.53
N LYS A 151 6.34 5.68 11.03
CA LYS A 151 6.98 4.73 11.94
C LYS A 151 7.83 3.68 11.21
N THR A 152 7.82 3.68 9.88
CA THR A 152 8.53 2.70 9.06
C THR A 152 9.96 3.14 8.80
N VAL A 153 10.91 2.23 8.98
CA VAL A 153 12.32 2.45 8.65
C VAL A 153 12.49 2.90 7.19
N GLY A 154 13.31 3.92 6.95
CA GLY A 154 13.57 4.44 5.60
C GLY A 154 12.48 5.34 5.01
N VAL A 155 11.40 5.61 5.75
CA VAL A 155 10.26 6.40 5.28
C VAL A 155 10.12 7.67 6.11
N THR A 156 9.90 8.79 5.42
CA THR A 156 9.52 10.06 6.04
C THR A 156 8.25 10.57 5.39
N ILE A 157 7.43 11.26 6.18
CA ILE A 157 6.22 11.88 5.68
C ILE A 157 6.31 13.37 5.91
N ARG A 158 6.03 14.15 4.86
CA ARG A 158 6.10 15.60 4.88
C ARG A 158 4.71 16.17 4.70
N ASN A 159 4.20 16.79 5.76
CA ASN A 159 2.88 17.41 5.74
C ASN A 159 2.98 18.91 5.58
N THR A 160 2.00 19.47 4.91
CA THR A 160 1.92 20.92 4.74
C THR A 160 0.97 21.61 5.72
N GLY A 161 0.31 20.87 6.62
CA GLY A 161 -0.66 21.39 7.56
C GLY A 161 -1.52 20.31 8.25
N GLY A 162 -2.77 20.65 8.56
CA GLY A 162 -3.75 19.79 9.23
C GLY A 162 -4.41 18.75 8.32
N VAL A 163 -5.58 18.26 8.72
CA VAL A 163 -6.36 17.25 7.97
C VAL A 163 -6.66 17.75 6.55
N GLY A 164 -6.45 16.91 5.54
CA GLY A 164 -6.65 17.26 4.13
C GLY A 164 -5.52 18.09 3.51
N SER A 165 -4.46 18.39 4.26
CA SER A 165 -3.24 18.97 3.71
C SER A 165 -2.47 17.95 2.86
N SER A 166 -1.75 18.42 1.85
CA SER A 166 -0.94 17.53 1.01
C SER A 166 0.12 16.81 1.84
N SER A 167 0.23 15.51 1.65
CA SER A 167 1.24 14.67 2.28
C SER A 167 2.18 14.10 1.23
N ARG A 168 3.49 14.27 1.43
CA ARG A 168 4.51 13.69 0.56
C ARG A 168 5.23 12.58 1.31
N VAL A 169 5.07 11.36 0.82
CA VAL A 169 5.89 10.23 1.28
C VAL A 169 7.24 10.32 0.60
N SER A 170 8.28 10.16 1.41
CA SER A 170 9.65 10.02 0.94
C SER A 170 10.22 8.71 1.43
N VAL A 171 10.80 7.95 0.51
CA VAL A 171 11.55 6.71 0.79
C VAL A 171 13.01 6.99 0.46
N ARG A 172 13.89 6.85 1.46
CA ARG A 172 15.34 7.08 1.30
C ARG A 172 15.71 8.46 0.73
N GLY A 173 14.91 9.48 1.10
CA GLY A 173 15.07 10.87 0.66
C GLY A 173 14.58 11.15 -0.77
N LEU A 174 14.14 10.14 -1.52
CA LEU A 174 13.40 10.34 -2.77
C LEU A 174 11.92 10.52 -2.42
N GLU A 175 11.26 11.52 -2.99
CA GLU A 175 9.91 11.93 -2.57
C GLU A 175 8.95 12.18 -3.74
N GLY A 176 7.66 12.29 -3.38
CA GLY A 176 6.60 12.70 -4.29
C GLY A 176 6.43 11.71 -5.44
N LYS A 177 6.42 12.23 -6.67
CA LYS A 177 6.18 11.47 -7.91
C LYS A 177 7.26 10.42 -8.25
N ARG A 178 8.27 10.23 -7.39
CA ARG A 178 9.29 9.18 -7.48
C ARG A 178 8.88 7.89 -6.78
N ILE A 179 7.88 7.96 -5.89
CA ILE A 179 7.31 6.82 -5.17
C ILE A 179 5.99 6.45 -5.83
N GLY A 180 5.81 5.17 -6.18
CA GLY A 180 4.54 4.67 -6.70
C GLY A 180 3.58 4.33 -5.58
N PHE A 181 2.29 4.66 -5.76
CA PHE A 181 1.23 4.28 -4.83
C PHE A 181 0.28 3.31 -5.51
N PHE A 182 -0.08 2.25 -4.80
CA PHE A 182 -0.93 1.18 -5.30
C PHE A 182 -1.97 0.79 -4.25
N ILE A 183 -3.17 0.45 -4.71
CA ILE A 183 -4.20 -0.23 -3.90
C ILE A 183 -4.45 -1.57 -4.58
N ASP A 184 -4.26 -2.67 -3.85
CA ASP A 184 -4.35 -4.04 -4.37
C ASP A 184 -3.57 -4.23 -5.68
N GLY A 185 -2.39 -3.59 -5.75
CA GLY A 185 -1.52 -3.61 -6.93
C GLY A 185 -1.95 -2.74 -8.10
N SER A 186 -3.10 -2.07 -8.04
CA SER A 186 -3.54 -1.09 -9.04
C SER A 186 -2.98 0.30 -8.73
N PRO A 187 -2.37 1.00 -9.71
CA PRO A 187 -1.76 2.30 -9.47
C PRO A 187 -2.81 3.35 -9.10
N MET A 188 -2.54 4.09 -8.03
CA MET A 188 -3.21 5.37 -7.77
C MET A 188 -2.57 6.42 -8.67
N ASN A 189 -3.38 7.16 -9.44
CA ASN A 189 -2.86 8.31 -10.18
C ASN A 189 -2.23 9.31 -9.20
N ASP A 190 -1.12 9.94 -9.60
CA ASP A 190 -0.35 10.99 -8.90
C ASP A 190 -1.11 11.54 -7.68
N ASN A 191 -0.83 11.11 -6.43
CA ASN A 191 -1.48 11.58 -5.19
C ASN A 191 -2.12 12.97 -5.38
N SER A 192 -3.38 12.96 -5.79
CA SER A 192 -3.99 14.08 -6.50
C SER A 192 -4.90 14.83 -5.54
N ASP A 193 -5.43 15.96 -5.98
CA ASP A 193 -6.45 16.70 -5.24
C ASP A 193 -7.72 15.85 -4.95
N PHE A 194 -7.85 14.66 -5.53
CA PHE A 194 -9.04 13.81 -5.43
C PHE A 194 -8.91 12.65 -4.41
N ILE A 195 -7.78 11.93 -4.38
CA ILE A 195 -7.52 10.84 -3.41
C ILE A 195 -6.07 10.94 -2.94
N ASP A 196 -5.91 11.09 -1.63
CA ASP A 196 -4.65 11.00 -0.89
C ASP A 196 -4.62 9.67 -0.13
N ILE A 197 -3.42 9.17 0.17
CA ILE A 197 -3.21 7.96 0.97
C ILE A 197 -3.87 8.06 2.36
N ASN A 198 -3.96 9.28 2.89
CA ASN A 198 -4.59 9.57 4.18
C ASN A 198 -6.11 9.43 4.19
N ASP A 199 -6.74 9.38 3.02
CA ASP A 199 -8.19 9.25 2.91
C ASP A 199 -8.66 7.80 3.10
N ILE A 200 -7.79 6.82 2.88
CA ILE A 200 -8.14 5.41 3.00
C ILE A 200 -8.25 5.06 4.50
N PRO A 201 -9.44 4.65 4.98
CA PRO A 201 -9.60 4.27 6.38
C PRO A 201 -8.69 3.08 6.73
N VAL A 202 -7.89 3.23 7.79
CA VAL A 202 -6.94 2.20 8.24
C VAL A 202 -7.61 0.85 8.56
N ASP A 203 -8.90 0.87 8.91
CA ASP A 203 -9.67 -0.33 9.22
C ASP A 203 -9.99 -1.17 7.97
N MET A 204 -9.95 -0.57 6.78
CA MET A 204 -10.13 -1.27 5.51
C MET A 204 -8.87 -1.98 5.04
N ILE A 205 -7.72 -1.62 5.60
CA ILE A 205 -6.41 -2.09 5.17
C ILE A 205 -6.07 -3.38 5.93
N ASP A 206 -5.61 -4.40 5.21
CA ASP A 206 -5.03 -5.60 5.80
C ASP A 206 -3.56 -5.38 6.12
N ARG A 207 -2.81 -4.85 5.14
CA ARG A 207 -1.38 -4.56 5.27
C ARG A 207 -0.93 -3.46 4.32
N ILE A 208 0.24 -2.91 4.61
CA ILE A 208 0.95 -1.97 3.74
C ILE A 208 2.31 -2.58 3.39
N GLU A 209 2.59 -2.64 2.10
CA GLU A 209 3.84 -3.16 1.53
C GLU A 209 4.66 -1.99 0.97
N ILE A 210 5.90 -1.83 1.43
CA ILE A 210 6.78 -0.72 1.04
C ILE A 210 8.02 -1.30 0.39
N TYR A 211 8.08 -1.24 -0.94
CA TYR A 211 9.23 -1.65 -1.75
C TYR A 211 10.21 -0.49 -1.85
N LYS A 212 11.50 -0.75 -1.63
CA LYS A 212 12.52 0.29 -1.52
C LYS A 212 13.52 0.18 -2.67
N GLY A 213 13.60 1.21 -3.51
CA GLY A 213 14.45 1.17 -4.71
C GLY A 213 13.83 0.35 -5.84
N VAL A 214 14.03 -0.98 -5.85
CA VAL A 214 13.54 -1.86 -6.92
C VAL A 214 12.08 -2.27 -6.67
N VAL A 215 11.22 -2.06 -7.67
CA VAL A 215 9.78 -2.32 -7.60
C VAL A 215 9.41 -3.54 -8.46
N PRO A 216 8.60 -4.48 -7.95
CA PRO A 216 8.14 -5.65 -8.71
C PRO A 216 7.55 -5.31 -10.07
N ALA A 217 7.80 -6.17 -11.06
CA ALA A 217 7.20 -6.01 -12.38
C ALA A 217 5.68 -5.94 -12.31
N ARG A 218 5.03 -6.74 -11.45
CA ARG A 218 3.56 -6.81 -11.32
C ARG A 218 2.87 -5.46 -11.07
N PHE A 219 3.53 -4.48 -10.45
CA PHE A 219 2.89 -3.17 -10.20
C PHE A 219 2.76 -2.34 -11.47
N GLY A 220 3.63 -2.57 -12.47
CA GLY A 220 3.75 -1.66 -13.59
C GLY A 220 4.22 -0.27 -13.11
N GLY A 221 4.39 0.68 -14.03
CA GLY A 221 4.75 2.05 -13.65
C GLY A 221 6.24 2.37 -13.70
N SER A 222 6.54 3.62 -13.32
CA SER A 222 7.84 4.28 -13.49
C SER A 222 8.41 4.83 -12.17
N SER A 223 8.18 4.13 -11.07
CA SER A 223 8.67 4.56 -9.75
C SER A 223 10.15 4.22 -9.57
N VAL A 224 10.96 5.22 -9.19
CA VAL A 224 12.42 5.08 -9.06
C VAL A 224 12.92 5.08 -7.61
N GLY A 225 12.12 5.57 -6.66
CA GLY A 225 12.47 5.56 -5.24
C GLY A 225 11.90 4.36 -4.47
N GLY A 226 10.90 3.68 -5.05
CA GLY A 226 10.18 2.59 -4.41
C GLY A 226 8.69 2.65 -4.70
N ALA A 227 7.93 1.80 -4.01
CA ALA A 227 6.48 1.73 -4.13
C ALA A 227 5.83 1.45 -2.77
N VAL A 228 4.67 2.04 -2.53
CA VAL A 228 3.79 1.75 -1.39
C VAL A 228 2.53 1.10 -1.95
N ASN A 229 2.28 -0.14 -1.57
CA ASN A 229 1.08 -0.89 -1.94
C ASN A 229 0.21 -1.13 -0.71
N ILE A 230 -1.01 -0.62 -0.73
CA ILE A 230 -2.02 -0.83 0.30
C ILE A 230 -2.86 -2.03 -0.12
N VAL A 231 -2.87 -3.06 0.71
CA VAL A 231 -3.69 -4.25 0.46
C VAL A 231 -4.95 -4.14 1.30
N ILE A 232 -6.11 -4.20 0.65
CA ILE A 232 -7.41 -4.11 1.30
C ILE A 232 -7.79 -5.47 1.89
N ARG A 233 -8.47 -5.43 3.03
CA ARG A 233 -8.91 -6.63 3.74
C ARG A 233 -9.93 -7.43 2.93
N GLU A 234 -9.74 -8.73 2.88
CA GLU A 234 -10.81 -9.66 2.50
C GLU A 234 -11.76 -9.87 3.68
N TYR A 235 -13.05 -9.79 3.44
CA TYR A 235 -14.05 -9.80 4.49
C TYR A 235 -14.86 -11.11 4.49
N PRO A 236 -15.35 -11.53 5.67
CA PRO A 236 -16.21 -12.70 5.78
C PRO A 236 -17.55 -12.50 5.03
N PRO A 237 -18.34 -13.58 4.84
CA PRO A 237 -19.55 -13.56 4.02
C PRO A 237 -20.60 -12.52 4.41
N LYS A 238 -20.68 -12.14 5.68
CA LYS A 238 -21.47 -11.02 6.17
C LYS A 238 -20.54 -10.17 7.00
N TYR A 239 -20.40 -8.90 6.64
CA TYR A 239 -19.51 -8.01 7.36
C TYR A 239 -20.11 -6.62 7.43
N LEU A 240 -20.07 -6.03 8.61
CA LEU A 240 -20.37 -4.62 8.83
C LEU A 240 -19.29 -4.05 9.73
N ASP A 241 -18.71 -2.93 9.33
CA ASP A 241 -17.73 -2.19 10.10
C ASP A 241 -18.09 -0.73 10.06
N ALA A 242 -18.41 -0.18 11.22
CA ALA A 242 -18.76 1.21 11.38
C ALA A 242 -17.81 1.82 12.41
N SER A 243 -17.21 2.96 12.08
CA SER A 243 -16.37 3.69 13.02
C SER A 243 -16.70 5.17 13.02
N TYR A 244 -16.60 5.78 14.20
CA TYR A 244 -16.73 7.21 14.39
C TYR A 244 -15.64 7.71 15.31
N SER A 245 -14.95 8.78 14.92
CA SER A 245 -13.89 9.40 15.70
C SER A 245 -14.13 10.89 15.86
N ILE A 246 -13.78 11.38 17.05
CA ILE A 246 -13.71 12.78 17.40
C ILE A 246 -12.26 13.06 17.76
N GLU A 247 -11.63 14.01 17.08
CA GLU A 247 -10.26 14.44 17.33
C GLU A 247 -10.17 15.95 17.55
N SER A 248 -9.01 16.41 17.98
CA SER A 248 -8.72 17.84 18.15
C SER A 248 -9.00 18.65 16.88
N PHE A 249 -9.19 19.96 17.05
CA PHE A 249 -9.52 20.90 15.96
C PHE A 249 -10.90 20.64 15.32
N ASN A 250 -11.85 20.18 16.15
CA ASN A 250 -13.22 19.86 15.76
C ASN A 250 -13.25 18.86 14.59
N THR A 251 -12.40 17.83 14.68
CA THR A 251 -12.26 16.85 13.61
C THR A 251 -13.21 15.69 13.85
N HIS A 252 -14.03 15.37 12.86
CA HIS A 252 -14.98 14.27 12.87
C HIS A 252 -14.69 13.36 11.68
N LYS A 253 -14.52 12.06 11.94
CA LYS A 253 -14.40 11.06 10.87
C LYS A 253 -15.39 9.94 11.09
N LEU A 254 -16.18 9.65 10.07
CA LEU A 254 -17.13 8.54 10.00
C LEU A 254 -16.66 7.59 8.90
N SER A 255 -16.64 6.30 9.16
CA SER A 255 -16.46 5.27 8.12
C SER A 255 -17.52 4.18 8.27
N LEU A 256 -17.96 3.66 7.14
CA LEU A 256 -18.89 2.54 7.06
C LEU A 256 -18.46 1.62 5.93
N VAL A 257 -18.37 0.33 6.21
CA VAL A 257 -18.14 -0.72 5.23
C VAL A 257 -19.12 -1.84 5.49
N THR A 258 -19.80 -2.28 4.44
CA THR A 258 -20.70 -3.43 4.47
C THR A 258 -20.36 -4.37 3.33
N LYS A 259 -20.35 -5.66 3.61
CA LYS A 259 -20.18 -6.69 2.58
C LYS A 259 -21.14 -7.85 2.81
N ARG A 260 -21.60 -8.39 1.69
CA ARG A 260 -22.51 -9.53 1.63
C ARG A 260 -22.14 -10.46 0.48
N ASN A 261 -21.75 -11.68 0.83
CA ASN A 261 -21.46 -12.74 -0.10
C ASN A 261 -22.68 -13.67 -0.26
N ILE A 262 -23.06 -13.93 -1.51
CA ILE A 262 -24.08 -14.89 -1.91
C ILE A 262 -23.36 -16.06 -2.60
N ALA A 263 -22.78 -16.94 -1.78
CA ALA A 263 -21.92 -18.04 -2.23
C ALA A 263 -22.61 -18.97 -3.25
N THR A 264 -23.92 -19.21 -3.11
CA THR A 264 -24.71 -20.02 -4.05
C THR A 264 -24.64 -19.50 -5.49
N LYS A 265 -24.63 -18.17 -5.66
CA LYS A 265 -24.54 -17.51 -6.96
C LYS A 265 -23.11 -17.09 -7.33
N GLY A 266 -22.14 -17.21 -6.40
CA GLY A 266 -20.77 -16.74 -6.60
C GLY A 266 -20.69 -15.22 -6.74
N LEU A 267 -21.61 -14.48 -6.11
CA LEU A 267 -21.67 -13.02 -6.15
C LEU A 267 -21.35 -12.43 -4.78
N GLU A 268 -20.48 -11.44 -4.71
CA GLU A 268 -20.22 -10.63 -3.53
C GLU A 268 -20.57 -9.17 -3.82
N PHE A 269 -21.36 -8.58 -2.92
CA PHE A 269 -21.71 -7.17 -2.95
C PHE A 269 -21.01 -6.49 -1.78
N GLY A 270 -20.34 -5.38 -2.06
CA GLY A 270 -19.80 -4.50 -1.04
C GLY A 270 -20.28 -3.08 -1.26
N GLY A 271 -20.34 -2.33 -0.18
CA GLY A 271 -20.62 -0.90 -0.21
C GLY A 271 -19.97 -0.24 0.99
N GLY A 272 -19.51 0.97 0.82
CA GLY A 272 -18.91 1.71 1.91
C GLY A 272 -18.61 3.14 1.56
N GLY A 273 -18.09 3.85 2.55
CA GLY A 273 -17.72 5.23 2.39
C GLY A 273 -17.20 5.82 3.68
N PHE A 274 -16.68 7.04 3.56
CA PHE A 274 -16.25 7.82 4.70
C PHE A 274 -16.63 9.28 4.53
N TYR A 275 -16.77 9.94 5.68
CA TYR A 275 -16.96 11.37 5.77
C TYR A 275 -15.97 11.95 6.77
N THR A 276 -15.22 12.96 6.35
CA THR A 276 -14.25 13.68 7.18
C THR A 276 -14.60 15.15 7.21
N TYR A 277 -14.67 15.73 8.41
CA TYR A 277 -14.82 17.16 8.67
C TYR A 277 -13.69 17.60 9.62
N SER A 278 -13.11 18.78 9.39
CA SER A 278 -12.22 19.43 10.36
C SER A 278 -12.25 20.93 10.19
N ASP A 279 -12.19 21.68 11.29
CA ASP A 279 -11.95 23.12 11.24
C ASP A 279 -10.47 23.45 11.04
N ASN A 280 -9.56 22.50 11.33
CA ASN A 280 -8.10 22.68 11.30
C ASN A 280 -7.60 23.95 12.02
N ASN A 281 -8.32 24.39 13.05
CA ASN A 281 -8.13 25.69 13.70
C ASN A 281 -7.05 25.71 14.80
N TYR A 282 -5.92 25.04 14.55
CA TYR A 282 -4.79 24.98 15.47
C TYR A 282 -3.96 26.27 15.49
N LYS A 283 -3.22 26.46 16.58
CA LYS A 283 -2.28 27.58 16.71
C LYS A 283 -0.92 27.19 16.13
N MET A 284 -0.28 28.14 15.46
CA MET A 284 1.07 28.00 14.91
C MET A 284 1.89 29.23 15.25
N GLU A 285 3.18 29.04 15.49
CA GLU A 285 4.13 30.15 15.54
C GLU A 285 4.60 30.48 14.13
N SER A 286 4.62 31.76 13.76
CA SER A 286 5.06 32.20 12.44
C SER A 286 6.53 31.81 12.21
N PRO A 287 6.87 31.17 11.08
CA PRO A 287 8.27 30.92 10.72
C PRO A 287 8.95 32.16 10.13
N PHE A 288 8.19 33.23 9.88
CA PHE A 288 8.68 34.47 9.27
C PHE A 288 8.81 35.62 10.27
N GLU A 289 8.08 35.55 11.38
CA GLU A 289 8.07 36.57 12.43
C GLU A 289 8.24 35.90 13.80
N GLU A 290 9.37 36.14 14.45
CA GLU A 290 9.69 35.52 15.74
C GLU A 290 8.70 35.95 16.83
N GLY A 291 8.16 34.98 17.57
CA GLY A 291 7.22 35.22 18.66
C GLY A 291 5.77 35.46 18.25
N LEU A 292 5.46 35.59 16.95
CA LEU A 292 4.09 35.75 16.48
C LEU A 292 3.34 34.39 16.53
N ILE A 293 2.31 34.30 17.38
CA ILE A 293 1.44 33.11 17.45
C ILE A 293 0.12 33.40 16.72
N ILE A 294 -0.12 32.63 15.67
CA ILE A 294 -1.26 32.73 14.76
C ILE A 294 -2.23 31.59 15.02
N LYS A 295 -3.53 31.86 14.95
CA LYS A 295 -4.56 30.82 14.88
C LYS A 295 -5.03 30.68 13.44
N ARG A 296 -4.97 29.47 12.89
CA ARG A 296 -5.57 29.16 11.59
C ARG A 296 -7.09 29.26 11.69
N ASN A 297 -7.72 29.99 10.79
CA ASN A 297 -9.16 30.28 10.78
C ASN A 297 -9.84 30.05 9.42
N HIS A 298 -9.06 29.76 8.37
CA HIS A 298 -9.50 29.51 7.01
C HIS A 298 -8.82 28.26 6.42
N ASP A 299 -8.99 27.13 7.10
CA ASP A 299 -8.40 25.83 6.73
C ASP A 299 -9.42 24.69 6.83
N LYS A 300 -10.72 24.99 6.80
CA LYS A 300 -11.78 24.00 6.93
C LYS A 300 -11.68 22.97 5.81
N PHE A 301 -11.86 21.72 6.20
CA PHE A 301 -11.80 20.59 5.30
C PHE A 301 -13.05 19.72 5.43
N LYS A 302 -13.63 19.35 4.28
CA LYS A 302 -14.75 18.42 4.17
C LYS A 302 -14.49 17.43 3.05
N LYS A 303 -14.68 16.15 3.31
CA LYS A 303 -14.59 15.12 2.28
C LYS A 303 -15.62 14.04 2.49
N LEU A 304 -16.28 13.65 1.40
CA LEU A 304 -17.18 12.50 1.33
C LEU A 304 -16.70 11.58 0.21
N ALA A 305 -16.54 10.29 0.51
CA ALA A 305 -16.32 9.28 -0.50
C ALA A 305 -17.31 8.13 -0.30
N VAL A 306 -17.88 7.63 -1.40
CA VAL A 306 -18.80 6.49 -1.41
C VAL A 306 -18.39 5.55 -2.53
N ALA A 307 -18.25 4.27 -2.21
CA ALA A 307 -17.87 3.21 -3.12
C ALA A 307 -18.87 2.05 -3.07
N GLY A 308 -19.13 1.45 -4.22
CA GLY A 308 -19.82 0.17 -4.33
C GLY A 308 -18.90 -0.85 -4.99
N SER A 309 -19.07 -2.14 -4.69
CA SER A 309 -18.35 -3.22 -5.35
C SER A 309 -19.29 -4.38 -5.66
N LEU A 310 -19.10 -4.98 -6.84
CA LEU A 310 -19.73 -6.22 -7.26
C LEU A 310 -18.65 -7.16 -7.75
N LYS A 311 -18.47 -8.30 -7.08
CA LYS A 311 -17.58 -9.38 -7.51
C LYS A 311 -18.39 -10.59 -7.96
N ALA A 312 -18.00 -11.20 -9.08
CA ALA A 312 -18.56 -12.43 -9.60
C ALA A 312 -17.44 -13.45 -9.83
N ARG A 313 -17.57 -14.64 -9.23
CA ARG A 313 -16.55 -15.72 -9.28
C ARG A 313 -16.96 -16.97 -10.05
N LYS A 314 -18.17 -16.98 -10.62
CA LYS A 314 -18.73 -18.12 -11.37
C LYS A 314 -18.91 -17.82 -12.86
N TRP A 315 -18.26 -16.79 -13.37
CA TRP A 315 -18.31 -16.43 -14.79
C TRP A 315 -17.14 -17.10 -15.52
N TRP A 316 -16.94 -16.77 -16.80
CA TRP A 316 -15.80 -17.31 -17.56
C TRP A 316 -14.46 -16.96 -16.91
N PHE A 317 -14.36 -15.74 -16.36
CA PHE A 317 -13.29 -15.30 -15.47
C PHE A 317 -13.51 -15.82 -14.05
N ASP A 318 -12.40 -16.14 -13.36
CA ASP A 318 -12.41 -16.62 -11.97
C ASP A 318 -12.71 -15.47 -10.99
N LEU A 319 -12.44 -14.23 -11.41
CA LEU A 319 -12.96 -13.02 -10.80
C LEU A 319 -13.34 -11.99 -11.86
N VAL A 320 -14.55 -11.45 -11.75
CA VAL A 320 -14.95 -10.19 -12.38
C VAL A 320 -15.40 -9.24 -11.28
N GLU A 321 -14.75 -8.09 -11.18
CA GLU A 321 -15.06 -7.06 -10.20
C GLU A 321 -15.38 -5.74 -10.87
N PHE A 322 -16.42 -5.07 -10.38
CA PHE A 322 -16.79 -3.71 -10.77
C PHE A 322 -16.86 -2.83 -9.53
N GLU A 323 -16.21 -1.68 -9.58
CA GLU A 323 -16.11 -0.77 -8.44
C GLU A 323 -16.35 0.69 -8.87
N PRO A 324 -17.60 1.20 -8.81
CA PRO A 324 -17.88 2.63 -8.91
C PRO A 324 -17.57 3.36 -7.60
N VAL A 325 -16.89 4.50 -7.71
CA VAL A 325 -16.52 5.37 -6.58
C VAL A 325 -16.89 6.82 -6.91
N PHE A 326 -17.49 7.50 -5.94
CA PHE A 326 -17.84 8.93 -6.00
C PHE A 326 -17.15 9.66 -4.85
N ILE A 327 -16.52 10.78 -5.16
CA ILE A 327 -15.79 11.60 -4.18
C ILE A 327 -16.15 13.06 -4.37
N HIS A 328 -16.40 13.73 -3.24
CA HIS A 328 -16.60 15.16 -3.16
C HIS A 328 -15.69 15.74 -2.06
N THR A 329 -14.90 16.75 -2.40
CA THR A 329 -14.00 17.43 -1.46
C THR A 329 -14.22 18.93 -1.50
N PHE A 330 -14.25 19.56 -0.33
CA PHE A 330 -14.16 21.00 -0.15
C PHE A 330 -13.02 21.32 0.81
N LYS A 331 -12.22 22.32 0.44
CA LYS A 331 -11.05 22.72 1.22
C LYS A 331 -10.82 24.22 1.13
N GLU A 332 -10.78 24.89 2.28
CA GLU A 332 -10.27 26.26 2.40
C GLU A 332 -8.73 26.25 2.36
N ILE A 333 -8.12 27.34 1.87
CA ILE A 333 -6.66 27.45 1.76
C ILE A 333 -6.16 28.48 2.76
N GLN A 334 -5.44 28.03 3.78
CA GLN A 334 -4.80 28.93 4.72
C GLN A 334 -3.37 29.27 4.32
N GLY A 335 -3.02 30.56 4.36
CA GLY A 335 -1.66 31.05 4.19
C GLY A 335 -0.73 30.72 5.36
N ILE A 336 0.57 30.94 5.18
CA ILE A 336 1.60 30.82 6.23
C ILE A 336 2.29 32.16 6.43
N GLU A 337 2.71 32.80 5.34
CA GLU A 337 3.36 34.11 5.36
C GLU A 337 2.37 35.25 5.66
N TYR A 338 1.20 35.19 5.04
CA TYR A 338 0.12 36.15 5.24
C TYR A 338 -1.23 35.43 5.40
N ASN A 339 -2.25 36.14 5.85
CA ASN A 339 -3.57 35.59 6.13
C ASN A 339 -4.39 35.52 4.83
N ILE A 340 -4.75 34.30 4.44
CA ILE A 340 -5.65 34.03 3.31
C ILE A 340 -7.02 33.73 3.92
N GLU A 341 -8.07 34.42 3.50
CA GLU A 341 -9.38 34.40 4.17
C GLU A 341 -10.55 33.91 3.30
N LYS A 342 -10.38 33.82 1.98
CA LYS A 342 -11.48 33.54 1.03
C LYS A 342 -11.17 32.42 0.05
N ALA A 343 -9.91 32.16 -0.25
CA ALA A 343 -9.54 31.20 -1.29
C ALA A 343 -9.86 29.77 -0.89
N HIS A 344 -10.44 29.00 -1.81
CA HIS A 344 -10.88 27.64 -1.55
C HIS A 344 -11.00 26.82 -2.83
N THR A 345 -11.09 25.50 -2.66
CA THR A 345 -11.21 24.53 -3.75
C THR A 345 -12.40 23.59 -3.55
N TYR A 346 -13.02 23.19 -4.66
CA TYR A 346 -13.96 22.07 -4.73
C TYR A 346 -13.45 21.04 -5.72
N SER A 347 -13.63 19.76 -5.41
CA SER A 347 -13.26 18.70 -6.33
C SER A 347 -14.30 17.58 -6.34
N ASP A 348 -14.73 17.16 -7.51
CA ASP A 348 -15.60 16.00 -7.73
C ASP A 348 -14.87 14.95 -8.55
N ALA A 349 -14.98 13.69 -8.16
CA ALA A 349 -14.45 12.57 -8.92
C ALA A 349 -15.47 11.44 -9.02
N PHE A 350 -15.64 10.93 -10.23
CA PHE A 350 -16.28 9.64 -10.50
C PHE A 350 -15.23 8.69 -11.08
N ILE A 351 -15.03 7.56 -10.41
CA ILE A 351 -14.09 6.52 -10.81
C ILE A 351 -14.88 5.24 -11.01
N PHE A 352 -14.59 4.54 -12.10
CA PHE A 352 -15.09 3.20 -12.36
C PHE A 352 -13.89 2.29 -12.63
N ALA A 353 -13.70 1.31 -11.75
CA ALA A 353 -12.71 0.26 -11.92
C ALA A 353 -13.37 -1.06 -12.31
N ASN A 354 -12.73 -1.79 -13.21
CA ASN A 354 -13.05 -3.17 -13.54
C ASN A 354 -11.79 -4.01 -13.42
N LYS A 355 -11.87 -5.07 -12.63
CA LYS A 355 -10.81 -6.05 -12.44
C LYS A 355 -11.27 -7.42 -12.95
N LEU A 356 -10.42 -8.08 -13.71
CA LEU A 356 -10.63 -9.41 -14.26
C LEU A 356 -9.44 -10.28 -13.87
N GLU A 357 -9.70 -11.47 -13.31
CA GLU A 357 -8.68 -12.49 -13.06
C GLU A 357 -9.08 -13.80 -13.74
N LYS A 358 -8.09 -14.47 -14.32
CA LYS A 358 -8.24 -15.79 -14.90
C LYS A 358 -6.99 -16.63 -14.62
N GLU A 359 -7.16 -17.74 -13.92
CA GLU A 359 -6.17 -18.79 -13.79
C GLU A 359 -6.17 -19.65 -15.06
N ASP A 360 -5.00 -20.17 -15.45
CA ASP A 360 -4.82 -20.97 -16.67
C ASP A 360 -5.43 -20.33 -17.95
N PHE A 361 -5.26 -19.01 -18.08
CA PHE A 361 -5.68 -18.23 -19.22
C PHE A 361 -4.99 -18.74 -20.50
N LEU A 362 -5.77 -19.34 -21.40
CA LEU A 362 -5.35 -19.94 -22.68
C LEU A 362 -4.45 -21.18 -22.56
N THR A 363 -3.63 -21.32 -21.53
CA THR A 363 -2.76 -22.46 -21.30
C THR A 363 -2.48 -22.67 -19.80
N GLU A 364 -2.18 -23.90 -19.42
CA GLU A 364 -1.88 -24.28 -18.02
C GLU A 364 -0.65 -23.51 -17.50
N GLY A 365 -0.78 -22.96 -16.28
CA GLY A 365 0.24 -22.16 -15.61
C GLY A 365 0.31 -20.70 -16.06
N LEU A 366 -0.53 -20.25 -17.00
CA LEU A 366 -0.59 -18.84 -17.45
C LEU A 366 -1.73 -18.10 -16.75
N ASP A 367 -1.43 -17.35 -15.70
CA ASP A 367 -2.42 -16.53 -15.01
C ASP A 367 -2.54 -15.15 -15.66
N MET A 368 -3.76 -14.61 -15.73
CA MET A 368 -4.06 -13.28 -16.24
C MET A 368 -4.75 -12.44 -15.16
N GLU A 369 -4.26 -11.21 -15.00
CA GLU A 369 -4.92 -10.14 -14.25
C GLU A 369 -5.02 -8.89 -15.14
N SER A 370 -6.24 -8.36 -15.30
CA SER A 370 -6.49 -7.16 -16.09
C SER A 370 -7.30 -6.16 -15.28
N ASN A 371 -6.76 -4.95 -15.12
CA ASN A 371 -7.38 -3.85 -14.39
C ASN A 371 -7.61 -2.67 -15.34
N LEU A 372 -8.87 -2.30 -15.57
CA LEU A 372 -9.26 -1.10 -16.30
C LEU A 372 -9.84 -0.09 -15.31
N ALA A 373 -9.34 1.15 -15.31
CA ALA A 373 -9.89 2.25 -14.53
C ALA A 373 -10.20 3.43 -15.45
N TYR A 374 -11.42 3.95 -15.35
CA TYR A 374 -11.82 5.21 -15.94
C TYR A 374 -12.13 6.22 -14.83
N ALA A 375 -11.58 7.42 -14.92
CA ALA A 375 -11.84 8.50 -13.99
C ALA A 375 -12.28 9.76 -14.72
N TYR A 376 -13.39 10.34 -14.28
CA TYR A 376 -13.84 11.67 -14.65
C TYR A 376 -13.75 12.57 -13.43
N THR A 377 -12.96 13.64 -13.55
CA THR A 377 -12.65 14.53 -12.43
C THR A 377 -12.87 15.98 -12.79
N VAL A 378 -13.45 16.74 -11.87
CA VAL A 378 -13.67 18.18 -11.99
C VAL A 378 -13.04 18.87 -10.80
N PHE A 379 -12.15 19.83 -11.05
CA PHE A 379 -11.51 20.64 -10.02
C PHE A 379 -11.86 22.11 -10.22
N HIS A 380 -12.24 22.78 -9.14
CA HIS A 380 -12.52 24.21 -9.09
C HIS A 380 -11.60 24.88 -8.07
N MET A 381 -10.97 25.98 -8.48
CA MET A 381 -10.16 26.84 -7.62
C MET A 381 -10.73 28.26 -7.67
N VAL A 382 -11.09 28.79 -6.52
CA VAL A 382 -11.66 30.13 -6.40
C VAL A 382 -10.71 30.99 -5.58
N ASP A 383 -10.15 32.02 -6.23
CA ASP A 383 -9.36 33.08 -5.63
C ASP A 383 -9.73 34.43 -6.25
N THR A 384 -10.70 35.10 -5.64
CA THR A 384 -11.32 36.34 -6.17
C THR A 384 -11.34 37.47 -5.14
N ALA A 385 -10.57 37.35 -4.06
CA ALA A 385 -10.59 38.32 -2.97
C ALA A 385 -10.13 39.70 -3.43
N ALA A 386 -10.88 40.76 -3.13
CA ALA A 386 -10.50 42.13 -3.51
C ALA A 386 -9.34 42.70 -2.66
N TYR A 387 -9.10 42.11 -1.49
CA TYR A 387 -8.11 42.55 -0.52
C TYR A 387 -7.29 41.35 -0.02
N ARG A 388 -6.08 41.63 0.43
CA ARG A 388 -5.16 40.70 1.09
C ARG A 388 -4.91 41.18 2.51
N TYR A 389 -4.71 40.23 3.42
CA TYR A 389 -4.57 40.53 4.84
C TYR A 389 -3.23 40.00 5.36
N ASN A 390 -2.51 40.82 6.11
CA ASN A 390 -1.44 40.32 6.97
C ASN A 390 -2.03 39.71 8.24
N TRP A 391 -1.21 38.96 8.98
CA TRP A 391 -1.62 38.33 10.23
C TRP A 391 -1.95 39.32 11.35
N ASP A 392 -1.43 40.54 11.28
CA ASP A 392 -1.74 41.66 12.18
C ASP A 392 -3.08 42.35 11.85
N GLY A 393 -3.76 41.94 10.77
CA GLY A 393 -5.00 42.55 10.28
C GLY A 393 -4.79 43.71 9.30
N THR A 394 -3.55 44.08 8.98
CA THR A 394 -3.25 45.11 7.99
C THR A 394 -3.79 44.67 6.63
N THR A 395 -4.57 45.55 6.00
CA THR A 395 -5.23 45.27 4.72
C THR A 395 -4.46 45.89 3.56
N TYR A 396 -4.25 45.11 2.50
CA TYR A 396 -3.68 45.56 1.23
C TYR A 396 -4.68 45.30 0.11
N PRO A 397 -4.71 46.12 -0.96
CA PRO A 397 -5.44 45.75 -2.15
C PRO A 397 -4.86 44.46 -2.77
N ALA A 398 -5.70 43.73 -3.49
CA ALA A 398 -5.23 42.65 -4.35
C ALA A 398 -4.20 43.17 -5.37
N VAL A 399 -3.27 42.30 -5.77
CA VAL A 399 -2.22 42.67 -6.75
C VAL A 399 -2.83 42.96 -8.13
N SER A 400 -3.91 42.25 -8.47
CA SER A 400 -4.64 42.42 -9.72
C SER A 400 -5.90 43.24 -9.48
N GLU A 401 -6.27 44.11 -10.44
CA GLU A 401 -7.51 44.90 -10.40
C GLU A 401 -8.78 44.03 -10.34
N TYR A 402 -8.66 42.76 -10.74
CA TYR A 402 -9.74 41.78 -10.71
C TYR A 402 -9.79 40.95 -9.42
N GLY A 403 -8.97 41.29 -8.41
CA GLY A 403 -8.86 40.59 -7.14
C GLY A 403 -7.71 39.56 -7.10
N GLY A 404 -7.86 38.60 -6.18
CA GLY A 404 -6.91 37.54 -5.87
C GLY A 404 -6.12 37.83 -4.58
N GLU A 405 -6.11 36.87 -3.66
CA GLU A 405 -5.24 36.87 -2.49
C GLU A 405 -4.12 35.82 -2.56
N ILE A 406 -4.17 34.90 -3.52
CA ILE A 406 -3.12 33.91 -3.76
C ILE A 406 -2.25 34.38 -4.93
N GLY A 407 -1.01 34.74 -4.61
CA GLY A 407 -0.05 35.15 -5.63
C GLY A 407 -0.43 36.47 -6.31
N LYS A 408 -0.24 36.53 -7.63
CA LYS A 408 -0.32 37.78 -8.41
C LYS A 408 -1.63 37.99 -9.17
N TRP A 409 -2.38 36.93 -9.46
CA TRP A 409 -3.54 36.99 -10.36
C TRP A 409 -4.77 36.37 -9.71
N ALA A 410 -5.92 37.02 -9.87
CA ALA A 410 -7.19 36.41 -9.56
C ALA A 410 -7.42 35.15 -10.41
N SER A 411 -8.03 34.12 -9.83
CA SER A 411 -8.33 32.86 -10.51
C SER A 411 -9.73 32.38 -10.17
N ASN A 412 -10.46 31.96 -11.18
CA ASN A 412 -11.67 31.16 -11.02
C ASN A 412 -11.57 29.97 -11.98
N ALA A 413 -10.62 29.10 -11.67
CA ALA A 413 -10.25 28.01 -12.55
C ALA A 413 -11.22 26.84 -12.42
N ARG A 414 -11.53 26.23 -13.55
CA ARG A 414 -12.26 24.96 -13.68
C ARG A 414 -11.45 24.05 -14.58
N ASN A 415 -11.10 22.86 -14.10
CA ASN A 415 -10.40 21.85 -14.89
C ASN A 415 -11.21 20.55 -14.91
N GLU A 416 -11.68 20.17 -16.10
CA GLU A 416 -12.36 18.90 -16.36
C GLU A 416 -11.37 17.94 -16.98
N LYS A 417 -11.38 16.69 -16.53
CA LYS A 417 -10.38 15.72 -16.98
C LYS A 417 -10.94 14.31 -17.06
N HIS A 418 -10.55 13.63 -18.13
CA HIS A 418 -10.81 12.22 -18.37
C HIS A 418 -9.49 11.46 -18.31
N THR A 419 -9.44 10.41 -17.49
CA THR A 419 -8.27 9.54 -17.37
C THR A 419 -8.67 8.09 -17.59
N ILE A 420 -7.90 7.36 -18.38
CA ILE A 420 -8.03 5.92 -18.58
C ILE A 420 -6.70 5.28 -18.22
N THR A 421 -6.74 4.31 -17.32
CA THR A 421 -5.58 3.47 -17.00
C THR A 421 -5.96 2.02 -17.24
N HIS A 422 -5.16 1.30 -18.00
CA HIS A 422 -5.32 -0.12 -18.25
C HIS A 422 -4.03 -0.85 -17.93
N LYS A 423 -4.11 -1.80 -17.02
CA LYS A 423 -2.99 -2.63 -16.57
C LYS A 423 -3.30 -4.08 -16.88
N LEU A 424 -2.43 -4.74 -17.64
CA LEU A 424 -2.50 -6.16 -17.92
C LEU A 424 -1.25 -6.83 -17.35
N HIS A 425 -1.44 -7.86 -16.54
CA HIS A 425 -0.39 -8.69 -15.98
C HIS A 425 -0.64 -10.15 -16.36
N LEU A 426 0.38 -10.79 -16.93
CA LEU A 426 0.38 -12.20 -17.28
C LEU A 426 1.53 -12.89 -16.55
N ASN A 427 1.26 -13.91 -15.74
CA ASN A 427 2.26 -14.67 -15.03
C ASN A 427 2.26 -16.11 -15.56
N TYR A 428 3.36 -16.54 -16.15
CA TYR A 428 3.52 -17.90 -16.66
C TYR A 428 4.45 -18.70 -15.76
N VAL A 429 3.90 -19.61 -14.95
CA VAL A 429 4.64 -20.57 -14.14
C VAL A 429 5.00 -21.77 -15.02
N ILE A 430 6.25 -21.81 -15.48
CA ILE A 430 6.75 -22.90 -16.34
C ILE A 430 6.91 -24.18 -15.50
N ASN A 431 7.45 -24.02 -14.29
CA ASN A 431 7.59 -25.07 -13.28
C ASN A 431 7.88 -24.43 -11.91
N ASN A 432 8.13 -25.26 -10.89
CA ASN A 432 8.43 -24.80 -9.53
C ASN A 432 9.66 -23.87 -9.42
N ASN A 433 10.56 -23.89 -10.41
CA ASN A 433 11.79 -23.12 -10.41
C ASN A 433 11.71 -21.85 -11.26
N HIS A 434 10.85 -21.79 -12.26
CA HIS A 434 10.87 -20.77 -13.29
C HIS A 434 9.50 -20.16 -13.51
N SER A 435 9.42 -18.83 -13.44
CA SER A 435 8.27 -18.08 -13.92
C SER A 435 8.68 -16.90 -14.79
N ILE A 436 7.80 -16.56 -15.75
CA ILE A 436 7.92 -15.39 -16.61
C ILE A 436 6.73 -14.49 -16.36
N ASN A 437 7.00 -13.20 -16.13
CA ASN A 437 5.97 -12.21 -15.88
C ASN A 437 5.96 -11.20 -17.03
N LEU A 438 4.82 -10.96 -17.66
CA LEU A 438 4.63 -9.88 -18.62
C LEU A 438 3.67 -8.85 -18.03
N ASN A 439 4.04 -7.58 -18.08
CA ASN A 439 3.17 -6.49 -17.65
C ASN A 439 3.06 -5.42 -18.73
N SER A 440 1.87 -4.83 -18.87
CA SER A 440 1.60 -3.70 -19.74
C SER A 440 0.72 -2.70 -18.99
N LEU A 441 1.24 -1.50 -18.75
CA LEU A 441 0.51 -0.37 -18.18
C LEU A 441 0.35 0.72 -19.24
N PHE A 442 -0.88 0.94 -19.66
CA PHE A 442 -1.27 2.04 -20.53
C PHE A 442 -2.02 3.10 -19.72
N SER A 443 -1.66 4.37 -19.92
CA SER A 443 -2.34 5.50 -19.30
C SER A 443 -2.60 6.58 -20.34
N PHE A 444 -3.81 7.12 -20.33
CA PHE A 444 -4.23 8.22 -21.18
C PHE A 444 -4.96 9.27 -20.35
N ALA A 445 -4.63 10.54 -20.57
CA ALA A 445 -5.28 11.66 -19.91
C ALA A 445 -5.64 12.76 -20.93
N SER A 446 -6.82 13.34 -20.77
CA SER A 446 -7.27 14.52 -21.52
C SER A 446 -7.84 15.54 -20.55
N GLY A 447 -7.19 16.69 -20.46
CA GLY A 447 -7.60 17.82 -19.61
C GLY A 447 -8.15 18.99 -20.42
N HIS A 448 -9.15 19.67 -19.85
CA HIS A 448 -9.83 20.84 -20.41
C HIS A 448 -9.86 22.00 -19.40
N PRO A 449 -8.68 22.57 -19.06
CA PRO A 449 -8.61 23.69 -18.11
C PRO A 449 -9.21 24.97 -18.70
N LYS A 450 -9.92 25.71 -17.86
CA LYS A 450 -10.51 27.03 -18.16
C LYS A 450 -10.31 27.96 -16.97
N ASP A 451 -9.90 29.20 -17.22
CA ASP A 451 -9.84 30.26 -16.22
C ASP A 451 -10.07 31.61 -16.91
N ASP A 452 -11.33 31.96 -17.07
CA ASP A 452 -11.72 33.17 -17.81
C ASP A 452 -11.33 34.45 -17.05
N LEU A 453 -11.23 34.36 -15.71
CA LEU A 453 -10.80 35.49 -14.89
C LEU A 453 -9.32 35.77 -15.13
N LYS A 454 -8.47 34.75 -15.03
CA LYS A 454 -7.03 34.89 -15.31
C LYS A 454 -6.75 35.33 -16.74
N ASN A 455 -7.48 34.81 -17.72
CA ASN A 455 -7.34 35.26 -19.13
C ASN A 455 -7.62 36.77 -19.27
N LYS A 456 -8.56 37.34 -18.49
CA LYS A 456 -8.81 38.79 -18.46
C LYS A 456 -7.67 39.56 -17.77
N VAL A 457 -7.16 39.05 -16.65
CA VAL A 457 -6.03 39.69 -15.93
C VAL A 457 -4.77 39.72 -16.80
N VAL A 458 -4.48 38.62 -17.48
CA VAL A 458 -3.27 38.44 -18.29
C VAL A 458 -3.42 39.03 -19.69
N GLY A 459 -4.65 39.18 -20.20
CA GLY A 459 -4.95 39.78 -21.50
C GLY A 459 -4.91 38.80 -22.69
N TYR A 460 -4.61 37.52 -22.45
CA TYR A 460 -4.63 36.47 -23.46
C TYR A 460 -4.90 35.10 -22.84
N LYS A 461 -5.15 34.10 -23.69
CA LYS A 461 -5.47 32.74 -23.25
C LYS A 461 -4.24 32.01 -22.72
N THR A 462 -4.30 31.56 -21.46
CA THR A 462 -3.18 30.82 -20.83
C THR A 462 -3.43 29.31 -20.73
N ASN A 463 -4.69 28.88 -20.81
CA ASN A 463 -5.08 27.48 -20.62
C ASN A 463 -5.55 26.84 -21.92
N PHE A 464 -5.02 25.65 -22.23
CA PHE A 464 -5.31 24.92 -23.47
C PHE A 464 -5.70 23.47 -23.19
N ARG A 465 -6.51 22.90 -24.10
CA ARG A 465 -6.80 21.48 -24.08
C ARG A 465 -5.50 20.70 -24.27
N SER A 466 -5.26 19.74 -23.40
CA SER A 466 -4.00 19.01 -23.35
C SER A 466 -4.27 17.52 -23.22
N THR A 467 -3.48 16.70 -23.92
CA THR A 467 -3.58 15.23 -23.85
C THR A 467 -2.22 14.60 -23.61
N MET A 468 -2.18 13.53 -22.82
CA MET A 468 -1.00 12.70 -22.58
C MET A 468 -1.35 11.23 -22.82
N ALA A 469 -0.42 10.49 -23.39
CA ALA A 469 -0.47 9.03 -23.41
C ALA A 469 0.88 8.46 -22.95
N SER A 470 0.85 7.41 -22.15
CA SER A 470 2.04 6.63 -21.82
C SER A 470 1.76 5.14 -21.86
N TRP A 471 2.76 4.38 -22.27
CA TRP A 471 2.74 2.93 -22.28
C TRP A 471 4.04 2.40 -21.71
N ILE A 472 3.92 1.49 -20.75
CA ILE A 472 5.04 0.83 -20.08
C ILE A 472 4.85 -0.66 -20.26
N ALA A 473 5.79 -1.32 -20.94
CA ALA A 473 5.83 -2.77 -21.08
C ALA A 473 6.96 -3.33 -20.22
N GLY A 474 6.71 -4.41 -19.50
CA GLY A 474 7.67 -5.07 -18.62
C GLY A 474 7.74 -6.56 -18.91
N LEU A 475 8.95 -7.11 -18.88
CA LEU A 475 9.23 -8.54 -18.92
C LEU A 475 10.08 -8.90 -17.70
N GLY A 476 9.57 -9.80 -16.88
CA GLY A 476 10.20 -10.33 -15.68
C GLY A 476 10.50 -11.82 -15.82
N TYR A 477 11.57 -12.27 -15.20
CA TYR A 477 11.94 -13.67 -15.07
C TYR A 477 12.37 -13.95 -13.63
N ASP A 478 11.64 -14.85 -12.97
CA ASP A 478 11.99 -15.30 -11.63
C ASP A 478 12.53 -16.72 -11.68
N PHE A 479 13.61 -16.93 -10.92
CA PHE A 479 14.21 -18.23 -10.70
C PHE A 479 14.31 -18.53 -9.21
N ARG A 480 13.86 -19.72 -8.80
CA ARG A 480 13.96 -20.22 -7.43
C ARG A 480 14.50 -21.64 -7.44
N THR A 481 15.46 -21.92 -6.57
CA THR A 481 15.94 -23.29 -6.35
C THR A 481 14.91 -24.12 -5.57
N ASP A 482 14.83 -25.43 -5.79
CA ASP A 482 13.83 -26.31 -5.12
C ASP A 482 13.85 -26.26 -3.60
N ASN A 483 15.04 -26.11 -3.02
CA ASN A 483 15.24 -25.98 -1.57
C ASN A 483 15.05 -24.55 -1.05
N ASP A 484 14.63 -23.62 -1.92
CA ASP A 484 14.42 -22.21 -1.61
C ASP A 484 15.65 -21.55 -0.93
N ILE A 485 16.86 -21.95 -1.31
CA ILE A 485 18.12 -21.31 -0.86
C ILE A 485 18.44 -20.08 -1.70
N PHE A 486 18.21 -20.12 -3.02
CA PHE A 486 18.47 -19.01 -3.92
C PHE A 486 17.21 -18.57 -4.68
N LEU A 487 17.02 -17.25 -4.76
CA LEU A 487 15.97 -16.60 -5.53
C LEU A 487 16.59 -15.48 -6.36
N ASN A 488 16.27 -15.44 -7.65
CA ASN A 488 16.64 -14.37 -8.58
C ASN A 488 15.36 -13.82 -9.22
N SER A 489 15.22 -12.50 -9.30
CA SER A 489 14.16 -11.80 -10.00
C SER A 489 14.76 -10.75 -10.94
N LEU A 490 14.75 -11.01 -12.24
CA LEU A 490 15.21 -10.11 -13.28
C LEU A 490 14.03 -9.42 -13.95
N ASN A 491 14.11 -8.11 -14.16
CA ASN A 491 13.06 -7.32 -14.77
C ASN A 491 13.63 -6.36 -15.81
N VAL A 492 13.03 -6.31 -16.99
CA VAL A 492 13.33 -5.35 -18.06
C VAL A 492 12.06 -4.59 -18.38
N LYS A 493 12.16 -3.27 -18.54
CA LYS A 493 11.02 -2.40 -18.84
C LYS A 493 11.33 -1.51 -20.04
N TYR A 494 10.33 -1.32 -20.88
CA TYR A 494 10.32 -0.38 -21.99
C TYR A 494 9.26 0.69 -21.72
N TYR A 495 9.63 1.95 -21.93
CA TYR A 495 8.79 3.09 -21.63
C TYR A 495 8.56 3.91 -22.89
N MET A 496 7.33 4.34 -23.09
CA MET A 496 6.95 5.27 -24.14
C MET A 496 5.95 6.27 -23.58
N TYR A 497 6.14 7.55 -23.88
CA TYR A 497 5.16 8.57 -23.51
C TYR A 497 5.17 9.71 -24.49
N GLY A 498 4.04 10.39 -24.60
CA GLY A 498 3.89 11.55 -25.43
C GLY A 498 2.82 12.50 -24.91
N MET A 499 2.87 13.73 -25.42
CA MET A 499 1.88 14.75 -25.14
C MET A 499 1.53 15.53 -26.41
N ASN A 500 0.34 16.11 -26.39
CA ASN A 500 -0.09 17.09 -27.37
C ASN A 500 -0.82 18.22 -26.63
N THR A 501 -0.29 19.44 -26.71
CA THR A 501 -0.84 20.63 -26.06
C THR A 501 -0.47 21.89 -26.85
N HIS A 502 -0.97 23.04 -26.41
CA HIS A 502 -0.51 24.35 -26.85
C HIS A 502 0.01 25.13 -25.64
N MET A 503 1.07 25.91 -25.82
CA MET A 503 1.67 26.73 -24.78
C MET A 503 1.80 28.17 -25.28
N SER A 504 1.42 29.14 -24.46
CA SER A 504 1.68 30.57 -24.71
C SER A 504 2.88 31.03 -23.87
N SER A 505 3.72 31.88 -24.46
CA SER A 505 4.90 32.44 -23.78
C SER A 505 4.58 33.84 -23.25
N ILE A 506 5.39 34.33 -22.32
CA ILE A 506 5.33 35.74 -21.88
C ILE A 506 5.80 36.67 -22.99
N MET A 507 6.67 36.16 -23.87
CA MET A 507 7.26 36.92 -24.98
C MET A 507 6.42 36.88 -26.25
N SER A 508 5.39 36.03 -26.31
CA SER A 508 4.50 35.90 -27.46
C SER A 508 3.09 35.52 -27.00
N SER A 509 2.10 36.33 -27.40
CA SER A 509 0.68 36.04 -27.19
C SER A 509 0.16 34.89 -28.07
N GLU A 510 0.95 34.44 -29.06
CA GLU A 510 0.59 33.30 -29.90
C GLU A 510 0.88 31.98 -29.19
N ALA A 511 -0.06 31.05 -29.30
CA ALA A 511 0.06 29.73 -28.71
C ALA A 511 0.84 28.81 -29.65
N GLU A 512 1.97 28.30 -29.20
CA GLU A 512 2.77 27.32 -29.95
C GLU A 512 2.29 25.90 -29.66
N LYS A 513 2.19 25.08 -30.70
CA LYS A 513 1.84 23.67 -30.55
C LYS A 513 3.05 22.90 -30.02
N VAL A 514 2.83 22.11 -28.97
CA VAL A 514 3.81 21.19 -28.39
C VAL A 514 3.33 19.76 -28.63
N ASP A 515 4.06 19.03 -29.46
CA ASP A 515 3.81 17.63 -29.82
C ASP A 515 5.09 16.83 -29.59
N MET A 516 5.01 15.78 -28.77
CA MET A 516 6.20 15.10 -28.28
C MET A 516 5.93 13.62 -28.07
N LEU A 517 6.89 12.79 -28.47
CA LEU A 517 6.94 11.36 -28.21
C LEU A 517 8.37 10.98 -27.83
N LYS A 518 8.55 10.42 -26.63
CA LYS A 518 9.85 9.94 -26.14
C LYS A 518 9.76 8.47 -25.73
N ARG A 519 10.92 7.81 -25.74
CA ARG A 519 11.09 6.37 -25.47
C ARG A 519 12.27 6.16 -24.54
N ASP A 520 12.19 5.14 -23.69
CA ASP A 520 13.22 4.80 -22.72
C ASP A 520 13.21 3.29 -22.39
N PHE A 521 14.24 2.82 -21.70
CA PHE A 521 14.40 1.45 -21.20
C PHE A 521 14.96 1.47 -19.76
N GLY A 522 14.55 0.49 -18.97
CA GLY A 522 15.09 0.22 -17.64
C GLY A 522 15.31 -1.28 -17.40
N ILE A 523 16.19 -1.60 -16.46
CA ILE A 523 16.51 -2.97 -16.08
C ILE A 523 16.79 -3.03 -14.58
N SER A 524 16.29 -4.06 -13.91
CA SER A 524 16.58 -4.29 -12.50
C SER A 524 16.68 -5.77 -12.18
N ASN A 525 17.50 -6.10 -11.21
CA ASN A 525 17.69 -7.47 -10.74
C ASN A 525 17.73 -7.50 -9.22
N ALA A 526 17.06 -8.49 -8.63
CA ALA A 526 17.06 -8.73 -7.19
C ALA A 526 17.40 -10.19 -6.91
N LEU A 527 18.32 -10.40 -5.97
CA LEU A 527 18.82 -11.70 -5.55
C LEU A 527 18.58 -11.88 -4.05
N ARG A 528 18.25 -13.10 -3.64
CA ARG A 528 18.23 -13.50 -2.24
C ARG A 528 18.89 -14.85 -2.04
N TYR A 529 19.79 -14.91 -1.08
CA TYR A 529 20.48 -16.11 -0.67
C TYR A 529 20.24 -16.39 0.82
N ARG A 530 19.76 -17.59 1.16
CA ARG A 530 19.64 -18.04 2.54
C ARG A 530 20.92 -18.72 2.98
N PHE A 531 21.65 -18.11 3.91
CA PHE A 531 22.84 -18.73 4.53
C PHE A 531 22.43 -19.79 5.55
N THR A 532 21.33 -19.55 6.27
CA THR A 532 20.66 -20.50 7.15
C THR A 532 19.14 -20.33 7.00
N PRO A 533 18.30 -21.21 7.59
CA PRO A 533 16.84 -21.03 7.54
C PRO A 533 16.33 -19.70 8.13
N ASP A 534 17.12 -19.05 8.98
CA ASP A 534 16.75 -17.82 9.69
C ASP A 534 17.55 -16.59 9.27
N PHE A 535 18.65 -16.79 8.54
CA PHE A 535 19.55 -15.72 8.13
C PHE A 535 19.72 -15.70 6.61
N MET A 536 19.38 -14.55 6.01
CA MET A 536 19.46 -14.37 4.56
C MET A 536 20.05 -13.02 4.17
N GLY A 537 20.76 -13.03 3.04
CA GLY A 537 21.26 -11.84 2.37
C GLY A 537 20.41 -11.52 1.14
N LYS A 538 20.26 -10.24 0.85
CA LYS A 538 19.56 -9.71 -0.32
C LYS A 538 20.43 -8.69 -1.03
N LEU A 539 20.46 -8.75 -2.36
CA LEU A 539 21.16 -7.79 -3.20
C LEU A 539 20.22 -7.37 -4.31
N SER A 540 20.03 -6.07 -4.53
CA SER A 540 19.33 -5.60 -5.71
C SER A 540 20.08 -4.48 -6.41
N VAL A 541 20.03 -4.48 -7.74
CA VAL A 541 20.62 -3.47 -8.61
C VAL A 541 19.56 -3.04 -9.61
N GLY A 542 19.36 -1.74 -9.76
CA GLY A 542 18.35 -1.18 -10.67
C GLY A 542 18.90 -0.03 -11.48
N TYR A 543 18.56 0.01 -12.76
CA TYR A 543 18.66 1.16 -13.65
C TYR A 543 17.24 1.50 -14.08
N ASP A 544 16.55 2.23 -13.21
CA ASP A 544 15.11 2.48 -13.30
C ASP A 544 14.84 3.87 -13.88
N VAL A 545 13.71 4.00 -14.56
CA VAL A 545 13.29 5.24 -15.23
C VAL A 545 11.98 5.73 -14.61
N ARG A 546 11.93 7.04 -14.35
CA ARG A 546 10.72 7.77 -13.99
C ARG A 546 10.25 8.61 -15.15
N LEU A 547 9.07 8.31 -15.65
CA LEU A 547 8.43 9.16 -16.65
C LEU A 547 7.96 10.46 -15.98
N PRO A 548 8.07 11.61 -16.66
CA PRO A 548 7.42 12.82 -16.19
C PRO A 548 5.94 12.57 -15.97
N ALA A 549 5.42 13.06 -14.86
CA ALA A 549 4.04 12.81 -14.49
C ALA A 549 3.09 13.71 -15.29
N GLU A 550 1.82 13.34 -15.32
CA GLU A 550 0.84 14.03 -16.15
C GLU A 550 0.68 15.50 -15.77
N SER A 551 0.61 15.80 -14.48
CA SER A 551 0.54 17.17 -13.97
C SER A 551 1.84 17.98 -14.19
N GLU A 552 2.98 17.33 -14.49
CA GLU A 552 4.21 18.03 -14.89
C GLU A 552 4.21 18.36 -16.37
N LEU A 553 3.67 17.46 -17.20
CA LEU A 553 3.64 17.62 -18.65
C LEU A 553 2.50 18.52 -19.13
N LEU A 554 1.29 18.31 -18.61
CA LEU A 554 0.10 19.06 -18.98
C LEU A 554 -0.15 20.28 -18.09
N GLY A 555 0.60 20.41 -16.99
CA GLY A 555 0.31 21.41 -15.97
C GLY A 555 -0.99 21.12 -15.23
N ASP A 556 -1.44 22.10 -14.47
CA ASP A 556 -2.61 21.97 -13.59
C ASP A 556 -3.78 22.90 -14.03
N GLY A 557 -3.50 23.84 -14.94
CA GLY A 557 -4.45 24.84 -15.42
C GLY A 557 -4.61 26.05 -14.50
N TYR A 558 -3.88 26.11 -13.39
CA TYR A 558 -3.93 27.17 -12.38
C TYR A 558 -2.52 27.71 -12.08
N THR A 559 -1.69 26.99 -11.31
CA THR A 559 -0.39 27.44 -10.81
C THR A 559 0.81 26.87 -11.57
N VAL A 560 0.63 25.74 -12.25
CA VAL A 560 1.66 24.98 -12.95
C VAL A 560 1.41 25.06 -14.46
N ALA A 561 2.41 25.57 -15.19
CA ALA A 561 2.42 25.55 -16.65
C ALA A 561 2.81 24.15 -17.18
N PRO A 562 2.28 23.76 -18.37
CA PRO A 562 2.75 22.59 -19.09
C PRO A 562 4.26 22.63 -19.35
N SER A 563 4.94 21.49 -19.45
CA SER A 563 6.39 21.42 -19.65
C SER A 563 6.77 20.34 -20.69
N GLY A 564 6.77 20.72 -21.96
CA GLY A 564 7.02 19.82 -23.11
C GLY A 564 8.43 19.25 -23.24
N ASN A 565 9.41 19.93 -22.66
CA ASN A 565 10.83 19.60 -22.80
C ASN A 565 11.34 18.58 -21.79
N LEU A 566 10.53 18.16 -20.81
CA LEU A 566 10.95 17.26 -19.73
C LEU A 566 11.49 15.93 -20.26
N LEU A 567 12.68 15.58 -19.76
CA LEU A 567 13.31 14.27 -19.91
C LEU A 567 12.92 13.36 -18.73
N PRO A 568 12.85 12.03 -18.93
CA PRO A 568 12.68 11.10 -17.83
C PRO A 568 13.82 11.20 -16.81
N GLU A 569 13.51 10.99 -15.53
CA GLU A 569 14.55 10.81 -14.50
C GLU A 569 15.11 9.40 -14.60
N ARG A 570 16.42 9.25 -14.34
CA ARG A 570 17.08 7.95 -14.30
C ARG A 570 17.71 7.72 -12.95
N ASN A 571 17.46 6.58 -12.33
CA ASN A 571 18.06 6.22 -11.06
C ASN A 571 18.85 4.93 -11.20
N THR A 572 20.16 4.99 -10.93
CA THR A 572 20.97 3.79 -10.71
C THR A 572 21.00 3.50 -9.23
N SER A 573 20.43 2.37 -8.80
CA SER A 573 20.34 1.99 -7.39
C SER A 573 21.03 0.65 -7.12
N VAL A 574 21.64 0.55 -5.94
CA VAL A 574 22.22 -0.69 -5.40
C VAL A 574 21.80 -0.82 -3.95
N ASN A 575 21.28 -1.98 -3.56
CA ASN A 575 20.81 -2.26 -2.21
C ASN A 575 21.40 -3.58 -1.71
N LEU A 576 21.96 -3.58 -0.51
CA LEU A 576 22.46 -4.78 0.16
C LEU A 576 21.81 -4.88 1.54
N GLY A 577 21.10 -5.98 1.78
CA GLY A 577 20.32 -6.21 2.98
C GLY A 577 20.63 -7.55 3.64
N PHE A 578 20.53 -7.59 4.97
CA PHE A 578 20.62 -8.80 5.77
C PHE A 578 19.41 -8.87 6.69
N LEU A 579 18.75 -10.03 6.70
CA LEU A 579 17.58 -10.31 7.53
C LEU A 579 17.86 -11.53 8.40
N LEU A 580 17.75 -11.35 9.71
CA LEU A 580 17.67 -12.41 10.72
C LEU A 580 16.23 -12.46 11.22
N ASP A 581 15.52 -13.56 10.98
CA ASP A 581 14.13 -13.74 11.39
C ASP A 581 13.96 -15.05 12.18
N ARG A 582 13.85 -14.94 13.51
CA ARG A 582 13.59 -16.04 14.44
C ARG A 582 12.12 -16.12 14.87
N THR A 583 11.22 -15.42 14.17
CA THR A 583 9.78 -15.43 14.48
C THR A 583 9.22 -16.86 14.41
N GLY A 584 8.45 -17.25 15.43
CA GLY A 584 7.85 -18.58 15.58
C GLY A 584 8.83 -19.70 15.93
N LYS A 585 10.10 -19.37 16.21
CA LYS A 585 11.13 -20.35 16.64
C LYS A 585 11.49 -20.17 18.11
N ASP A 586 11.63 -18.93 18.54
CA ASP A 586 11.92 -18.57 19.92
C ASP A 586 10.76 -17.74 20.49
N ALA A 587 10.53 -17.81 21.80
CA ALA A 587 9.48 -17.04 22.48
C ALA A 587 9.66 -15.51 22.32
N SER A 588 10.87 -15.04 22.00
CA SER A 588 11.15 -13.63 21.78
C SER A 588 10.77 -13.12 20.40
N ASN A 589 10.42 -14.01 19.45
CA ASN A 589 10.08 -13.66 18.06
C ASN A 589 11.01 -12.60 17.43
N LEU A 590 12.32 -12.73 17.67
CA LEU A 590 13.29 -11.70 17.33
C LEU A 590 13.43 -11.56 15.81
N GLN A 591 13.37 -10.33 15.35
CA GLN A 591 13.69 -9.94 13.98
C GLN A 591 14.69 -8.78 13.98
N VAL A 592 15.73 -8.92 13.17
CA VAL A 592 16.74 -7.88 12.93
C VAL A 592 16.95 -7.75 11.43
N GLU A 593 16.84 -6.53 10.92
CA GLU A 593 17.09 -6.21 9.51
C GLU A 593 18.08 -5.05 9.41
N VAL A 594 19.11 -5.22 8.58
CA VAL A 594 20.10 -4.18 8.27
C VAL A 594 20.15 -4.04 6.76
N ASN A 595 19.92 -2.83 6.26
CA ASN A 595 19.99 -2.52 4.84
C ASN A 595 20.94 -1.36 4.58
N THR A 596 21.74 -1.48 3.54
CA THR A 596 22.56 -0.40 2.99
C THR A 596 22.10 -0.11 1.56
N PHE A 597 22.17 1.15 1.17
CA PHE A 597 21.70 1.57 -0.15
C PHE A 597 22.57 2.68 -0.74
N TYR A 598 22.72 2.62 -2.05
CA TYR A 598 23.36 3.62 -2.89
C TYR A 598 22.42 3.97 -4.05
N GLY A 599 22.36 5.25 -4.40
CA GLY A 599 21.54 5.75 -5.50
C GLY A 599 22.25 6.87 -6.25
N TYR A 600 22.07 6.91 -7.56
CA TYR A 600 22.54 7.99 -8.43
C TYR A 600 21.42 8.39 -9.39
N LEU A 601 20.80 9.54 -9.10
CA LEU A 601 19.68 10.10 -9.82
C LEU A 601 20.16 11.14 -10.84
N GLU A 602 19.73 11.02 -12.08
CA GLU A 602 19.97 11.97 -13.16
C GLU A 602 18.66 12.57 -13.69
N ASN A 603 18.76 13.76 -14.28
CA ASN A 603 17.64 14.52 -14.84
C ASN A 603 16.50 14.75 -13.85
N MET A 604 16.82 14.89 -12.55
CA MET A 604 15.84 15.12 -11.50
C MET A 604 14.91 16.28 -11.86
N ILE A 605 13.61 16.01 -11.96
CA ILE A 605 12.57 16.97 -12.26
C ILE A 605 12.22 17.70 -10.96
N ARG A 606 12.31 19.04 -10.98
CA ARG A 606 11.92 19.88 -9.86
C ARG A 606 10.94 20.95 -10.31
N PHE A 607 10.05 21.28 -9.39
CA PHE A 607 9.20 22.44 -9.50
C PHE A 607 10.05 23.70 -9.33
N THR A 608 9.96 24.61 -10.28
CA THR A 608 10.69 25.88 -10.29
C THR A 608 9.71 27.03 -10.44
N GLY A 609 9.92 28.12 -9.70
CA GLY A 609 9.12 29.32 -9.86
C GLY A 609 9.30 29.91 -11.27
N GLY A 610 8.19 30.28 -11.91
CA GLY A 610 8.18 30.98 -13.18
C GLY A 610 7.42 32.31 -13.06
N TYR A 611 7.55 33.18 -14.06
CA TYR A 611 7.04 34.54 -13.96
C TYR A 611 5.51 34.66 -14.13
N LEU A 612 4.87 33.78 -14.93
CA LEU A 612 3.39 33.68 -15.07
C LEU A 612 2.78 32.49 -14.32
N GLN A 613 3.46 31.35 -14.37
CA GLN A 613 3.11 30.12 -13.69
C GLN A 613 4.42 29.45 -13.33
N SER A 614 4.42 28.66 -12.27
CA SER A 614 5.55 27.81 -11.97
C SER A 614 5.62 26.67 -12.98
N GLN A 615 6.81 26.15 -13.24
CA GLN A 615 7.00 25.10 -14.23
C GLN A 615 7.95 24.03 -13.73
N TYR A 616 7.80 22.82 -14.23
CA TYR A 616 8.72 21.73 -13.91
C TYR A 616 9.89 21.74 -14.89
N GLN A 617 11.10 21.54 -14.39
CA GLN A 617 12.32 21.50 -15.20
C GLN A 617 13.24 20.37 -14.75
N ASN A 618 14.01 19.78 -15.67
CA ASN A 618 15.10 18.87 -15.31
C ASN A 618 16.24 19.69 -14.68
N PHE A 619 16.32 19.66 -13.36
CA PHE A 619 17.15 20.56 -12.57
C PHE A 619 18.52 19.97 -12.21
N GLY A 620 18.67 18.64 -12.09
CA GLY A 620 19.97 18.14 -11.65
C GLY A 620 20.23 16.66 -11.48
N LYS A 621 21.38 16.40 -10.83
CA LYS A 621 21.92 15.08 -10.50
C LYS A 621 22.15 14.98 -9.01
N MET A 622 21.87 13.83 -8.41
CA MET A 622 21.93 13.63 -6.97
C MET A 622 22.49 12.24 -6.65
N ARG A 623 23.34 12.15 -5.64
CA ARG A 623 23.84 10.88 -5.10
C ARG A 623 23.27 10.65 -3.70
N THR A 624 22.74 9.46 -3.47
CA THR A 624 22.20 8.98 -2.19
C THR A 624 23.08 7.86 -1.66
N LEU A 625 23.42 7.89 -0.37
CA LEU A 625 24.04 6.79 0.37
C LEU A 625 23.36 6.66 1.73
N GLY A 626 23.09 5.46 2.22
CA GLY A 626 22.53 5.32 3.56
C GLY A 626 22.49 3.92 4.12
N VAL A 627 22.09 3.86 5.39
CA VAL A 627 21.96 2.65 6.20
C VAL A 627 20.64 2.71 6.98
N GLU A 628 19.93 1.59 6.98
CA GLU A 628 18.69 1.35 7.73
C GLU A 628 18.92 0.18 8.67
N VAL A 629 18.48 0.32 9.92
CA VAL A 629 18.47 -0.76 10.91
C VAL A 629 17.08 -0.84 11.52
N GLU A 630 16.53 -2.04 11.61
CA GLU A 630 15.26 -2.32 12.27
C GLU A 630 15.39 -3.54 13.17
N VAL A 631 14.86 -3.43 14.39
CA VAL A 631 14.81 -4.50 15.39
C VAL A 631 13.39 -4.59 15.93
N LYS A 632 12.83 -5.80 15.97
CA LYS A 632 11.50 -6.12 16.53
C LYS A 632 11.62 -7.36 17.40
N ALA A 633 10.99 -7.35 18.56
CA ALA A 633 10.99 -8.51 19.45
C ALA A 633 9.81 -8.46 20.43
N ASP A 634 9.35 -9.65 20.81
CA ASP A 634 8.53 -9.85 22.01
C ASP A 634 9.48 -9.90 23.21
N LEU A 635 9.45 -8.85 24.03
CA LEU A 635 10.26 -8.76 25.25
C LEU A 635 9.72 -9.71 26.32
N THR A 636 8.39 -9.85 26.38
CA THR A 636 7.66 -10.83 27.17
C THR A 636 6.40 -11.24 26.40
N HIS A 637 5.65 -12.24 26.90
CA HIS A 637 4.37 -12.66 26.31
C HIS A 637 3.25 -11.60 26.34
N TRP A 638 3.48 -10.43 26.96
CA TRP A 638 2.53 -9.31 27.04
C TRP A 638 3.18 -7.98 26.60
N LEU A 639 4.46 -7.99 26.21
CA LEU A 639 5.21 -6.77 25.87
C LEU A 639 5.95 -6.97 24.54
N TYR A 640 5.53 -6.21 23.54
CA TYR A 640 6.19 -6.09 22.26
C TYR A 640 7.02 -4.79 22.19
N GLY A 641 8.18 -4.85 21.54
CA GLY A 641 9.03 -3.69 21.33
C GLY A 641 9.61 -3.63 19.92
N TYR A 642 9.75 -2.41 19.40
CA TYR A 642 10.47 -2.17 18.15
C TYR A 642 11.35 -0.92 18.24
N CYS A 643 12.42 -0.93 17.46
CA CYS A 643 13.27 0.24 17.23
C CYS A 643 13.76 0.22 15.79
N ASN A 644 13.78 1.37 15.14
CA ASN A 644 14.39 1.55 13.85
C ASN A 644 15.16 2.86 13.75
N MET A 645 16.15 2.87 12.88
CA MET A 645 17.01 4.01 12.63
C MET A 645 17.34 4.07 11.14
N THR A 646 17.40 5.28 10.59
CA THR A 646 17.79 5.52 9.20
C THR A 646 18.78 6.67 9.17
N TYR A 647 19.94 6.42 8.56
CA TYR A 647 20.92 7.43 8.21
C TYR A 647 21.01 7.53 6.69
N GLN A 648 20.93 8.74 6.14
CA GLN A 648 21.00 8.99 4.69
C GLN A 648 21.77 10.27 4.35
N ASP A 649 22.62 10.21 3.32
CA ASP A 649 23.45 11.30 2.82
C ASP A 649 23.17 11.56 1.33
N LEU A 650 22.27 12.50 1.06
CA LEU A 650 21.89 12.95 -0.26
C LEU A 650 22.67 14.21 -0.63
N ARG A 651 23.45 14.18 -1.72
CA ARG A 651 24.31 15.29 -2.15
C ARG A 651 24.11 15.67 -3.60
N ASP A 652 24.26 16.96 -3.88
CA ASP A 652 24.34 17.47 -5.25
C ASP A 652 25.68 17.07 -5.87
N VAL A 653 25.64 16.47 -7.07
CA VAL A 653 26.84 16.03 -7.80
C VAL A 653 26.99 16.73 -9.16
N ARG A 654 26.14 17.73 -9.44
CA ARG A 654 26.23 18.54 -10.66
C ARG A 654 27.56 19.27 -10.71
N LYS A 655 28.21 19.24 -11.88
CA LYS A 655 29.47 19.97 -12.12
C LYS A 655 29.24 21.45 -12.44
N PHE A 656 28.18 21.75 -13.18
CA PHE A 656 27.85 23.10 -13.66
C PHE A 656 26.43 23.49 -13.28
N GLU A 657 26.18 24.79 -13.20
CA GLU A 657 24.82 25.34 -13.10
C GLU A 657 23.99 24.96 -14.34
N PRO A 658 22.68 24.71 -14.20
CA PRO A 658 21.82 24.27 -15.30
C PRO A 658 21.94 25.17 -16.53
N ASN A 659 22.14 24.55 -17.71
CA ASN A 659 22.27 25.24 -19.00
C ASN A 659 23.44 26.24 -19.10
N THR A 660 24.43 26.15 -18.23
CA THR A 660 25.63 27.02 -18.28
C THR A 660 26.92 26.21 -18.18
N HIS A 661 28.05 26.87 -18.41
CA HIS A 661 29.40 26.34 -18.14
C HIS A 661 29.95 26.85 -16.79
N ILE A 662 29.14 27.52 -15.98
CA ILE A 662 29.54 28.06 -14.69
C ILE A 662 29.61 26.91 -13.69
N THR A 663 30.69 26.82 -12.93
CA THR A 663 30.86 25.79 -11.89
C THR A 663 29.76 25.87 -10.85
N ASN A 664 29.15 24.74 -10.52
CA ASN A 664 28.11 24.67 -9.49
C ASN A 664 28.71 24.86 -8.08
N PRO A 665 28.41 25.96 -7.36
CA PRO A 665 28.89 26.18 -5.99
C PRO A 665 28.30 25.18 -4.99
N THR A 666 27.15 24.57 -5.29
CA THR A 666 26.48 23.61 -4.40
C THR A 666 26.97 22.17 -4.58
N LYS A 667 27.94 21.92 -5.47
CA LYS A 667 28.49 20.58 -5.70
C LYS A 667 29.08 20.01 -4.40
N GLY A 668 28.63 18.82 -4.03
CA GLY A 668 29.03 18.12 -2.80
C GLY A 668 28.29 18.59 -1.55
N SER A 669 27.46 19.63 -1.64
CA SER A 669 26.60 20.06 -0.55
C SER A 669 25.45 19.08 -0.37
N ARG A 670 24.95 18.95 0.86
CA ARG A 670 23.73 18.19 1.13
C ARG A 670 22.55 18.81 0.41
N MET A 671 21.66 17.94 -0.07
CA MET A 671 20.40 18.38 -0.67
C MET A 671 19.56 19.09 0.38
N PRO A 672 19.04 20.29 0.07
CA PRO A 672 18.25 21.08 1.01
C PRO A 672 16.98 20.34 1.39
N ASN A 673 16.52 20.59 2.63
CA ASN A 673 15.21 20.21 3.11
C ASN A 673 14.97 18.69 3.05
N ILE A 674 16.00 17.89 3.37
CA ILE A 674 15.89 16.42 3.50
C ILE A 674 16.50 15.98 4.83
N PRO A 675 15.72 15.37 5.75
CA PRO A 675 16.25 14.80 6.97
C PRO A 675 17.30 13.73 6.67
N TYR A 676 18.40 13.71 7.41
CA TYR A 676 19.49 12.74 7.19
C TYR A 676 19.62 11.71 8.31
N LEU A 677 19.03 11.96 9.48
CA LEU A 677 19.02 11.03 10.61
C LEU A 677 17.62 10.99 11.22
N LEU A 678 17.07 9.77 11.25
CA LEU A 678 15.73 9.47 11.72
C LEU A 678 15.79 8.25 12.64
N ALA A 679 15.01 8.25 13.70
CA ALA A 679 14.84 7.08 14.54
C ALA A 679 13.41 7.00 15.08
N ASN A 680 12.88 5.78 15.19
CA ASN A 680 11.62 5.51 15.85
C ASN A 680 11.80 4.37 16.84
N ALA A 681 11.12 4.46 17.98
CA ALA A 681 11.07 3.36 18.94
C ALA A 681 9.67 3.29 19.55
N GLY A 682 9.21 2.09 19.87
CA GLY A 682 7.92 1.92 20.53
C GLY A 682 7.83 0.68 21.38
N LEU A 683 6.94 0.75 22.37
CA LEU A 683 6.58 -0.31 23.28
C LEU A 683 5.07 -0.50 23.27
N GLU A 684 4.66 -1.75 23.30
CA GLU A 684 3.26 -2.13 23.31
C GLU A 684 3.01 -3.20 24.35
N TYR A 685 2.14 -2.87 25.28
CA TYR A 685 1.58 -3.76 26.26
C TYR A 685 0.26 -4.32 25.74
N HIS A 686 0.10 -5.65 25.75
CA HIS A 686 -1.16 -6.31 25.43
C HIS A 686 -1.55 -7.29 26.53
N LYS A 687 -2.82 -7.26 26.94
CA LYS A 687 -3.35 -8.21 27.93
C LYS A 687 -4.83 -8.49 27.70
N GLU A 688 -5.16 -9.77 27.69
CA GLU A 688 -6.54 -10.24 27.71
C GLU A 688 -7.18 -10.03 29.08
N ASN A 689 -8.45 -9.62 29.07
CA ASN A 689 -9.30 -9.49 30.25
C ASN A 689 -8.67 -8.66 31.40
N LEU A 690 -7.90 -7.60 31.05
CA LEU A 690 -7.21 -6.73 32.02
C LEU A 690 -8.14 -6.19 33.12
N PHE A 691 -9.39 -5.86 32.78
CA PHE A 691 -10.38 -5.30 33.70
C PHE A 691 -11.38 -6.35 34.23
N GLY A 692 -11.10 -7.65 34.03
CA GLY A 692 -11.99 -8.75 34.42
C GLY A 692 -13.10 -9.04 33.40
N GLY A 693 -13.55 -10.30 33.33
CA GLY A 693 -14.52 -10.79 32.35
C GLY A 693 -13.93 -11.80 31.35
N LYS A 694 -14.67 -12.10 30.28
CA LYS A 694 -14.23 -12.93 29.14
C LYS A 694 -14.45 -12.16 27.85
N GLY A 695 -13.55 -12.34 26.88
CA GLY A 695 -13.69 -11.75 25.55
C GLY A 695 -13.33 -10.27 25.46
N GLN A 696 -12.47 -9.80 26.36
CA GLN A 696 -11.92 -8.45 26.34
C GLN A 696 -10.42 -8.48 26.01
N ASN A 697 -9.95 -7.53 25.21
CA ASN A 697 -8.52 -7.33 24.97
C ASN A 697 -8.15 -5.87 25.20
N THR A 698 -7.05 -5.64 25.91
CA THR A 698 -6.53 -4.28 26.14
C THR A 698 -5.13 -4.16 25.58
N ARG A 699 -4.91 -3.10 24.81
CA ARG A 699 -3.62 -2.72 24.26
C ARG A 699 -3.28 -1.32 24.72
N ILE A 700 -2.10 -1.13 25.29
CA ILE A 700 -1.55 0.17 25.65
C ILE A 700 -0.23 0.31 24.91
N PHE A 701 -0.01 1.43 24.23
CA PHE A 701 1.19 1.62 23.43
C PHE A 701 1.76 3.02 23.62
N THR A 702 3.07 3.11 23.45
CA THR A 702 3.77 4.38 23.35
C THR A 702 4.85 4.28 22.28
N ASP A 703 5.03 5.35 21.53
CA ASP A 703 6.06 5.45 20.51
C ASP A 703 6.71 6.82 20.52
N GLY A 704 7.99 6.86 20.19
CA GLY A 704 8.79 8.07 20.04
C GLY A 704 9.37 8.13 18.64
N SER A 705 9.26 9.30 18.01
CA SER A 705 9.86 9.61 16.72
C SER A 705 10.86 10.75 16.88
N PHE A 706 12.06 10.55 16.33
CA PHE A 706 13.17 11.47 16.37
C PHE A 706 13.59 11.85 14.96
N VAL A 707 13.72 13.16 14.71
CA VAL A 707 14.26 13.73 13.48
C VAL A 707 15.34 14.72 13.85
N GLU A 708 16.57 14.49 13.38
CA GLU A 708 17.69 15.40 13.61
C GLU A 708 17.49 16.73 12.88
N GLU A 709 18.12 17.81 13.38
CA GLU A 709 18.14 19.11 12.70
C GLU A 709 18.75 19.00 11.30
N TYR A 710 18.12 19.63 10.30
CA TYR A 710 18.58 19.59 8.91
C TYR A 710 18.47 20.95 8.21
N PHE A 711 19.19 21.09 7.09
CA PHE A 711 19.33 22.37 6.40
C PHE A 711 18.07 22.74 5.61
N TYR A 712 17.65 24.01 5.71
CA TYR A 712 16.58 24.55 4.87
C TYR A 712 17.05 24.73 3.42
N ASP A 713 18.21 25.36 3.24
CA ASP A 713 18.88 25.60 1.96
C ASP A 713 20.13 24.71 1.81
N PHE A 714 20.81 24.77 0.65
CA PHE A 714 22.06 24.01 0.48
C PHE A 714 23.06 24.35 1.60
N GLU A 715 23.75 23.35 2.10
CA GLU A 715 24.78 23.52 3.14
C GLU A 715 25.98 24.27 2.54
N GLN A 716 26.05 25.59 2.75
CA GLN A 716 27.14 26.43 2.26
C GLN A 716 28.12 26.84 3.37
N SER A 717 27.69 26.79 4.63
CA SER A 717 28.52 27.17 5.79
C SER A 717 28.12 26.40 7.06
N ARG A 718 29.10 26.17 7.94
CA ARG A 718 28.86 25.61 9.28
C ARG A 718 28.00 26.53 10.16
N PHE A 719 28.05 27.85 9.91
CA PHE A 719 27.33 28.88 10.66
C PHE A 719 25.98 29.24 10.04
N GLN A 720 25.49 28.45 9.09
CA GLN A 720 24.18 28.69 8.49
C GLN A 720 23.07 28.50 9.52
N GLU A 721 22.43 29.60 9.91
CA GLU A 721 21.37 29.65 10.93
C GLU A 721 20.02 29.10 10.40
N ARG A 722 19.77 29.21 9.09
CA ARG A 722 18.51 28.77 8.49
C ARG A 722 18.43 27.24 8.40
N ARG A 723 17.92 26.62 9.47
CA ARG A 723 17.75 25.18 9.64
C ARG A 723 16.34 24.84 10.14
N ILE A 724 15.91 23.62 9.85
CA ILE A 724 14.69 23.05 10.42
C ILE A 724 15.09 22.35 11.72
N PRO A 725 14.51 22.75 12.87
CA PRO A 725 14.98 22.31 14.18
C PRO A 725 14.79 20.82 14.37
N ARG A 726 15.67 20.23 15.18
CA ARG A 726 15.54 18.85 15.68
C ARG A 726 14.20 18.69 16.40
N THR A 727 13.51 17.58 16.12
CA THR A 727 12.22 17.26 16.73
C THR A 727 12.24 15.89 17.39
N PHE A 728 11.59 15.79 18.54
CA PHE A 728 11.27 14.54 19.20
C PHE A 728 9.80 14.58 19.62
N SER A 729 8.99 13.68 19.08
CA SER A 729 7.58 13.56 19.42
C SER A 729 7.33 12.21 20.09
N ALA A 730 6.67 12.23 21.24
CA ALA A 730 6.19 11.03 21.92
C ALA A 730 4.67 10.92 21.80
N ASN A 731 4.18 9.74 21.49
CA ASN A 731 2.76 9.43 21.40
C ASN A 731 2.40 8.34 22.41
N ILE A 732 1.16 8.36 22.87
CA ILE A 732 0.61 7.34 23.77
C ILE A 732 -0.84 7.06 23.38
N GLY A 733 -1.26 5.81 23.53
CA GLY A 733 -2.66 5.47 23.38
C GLY A 733 -3.04 4.16 24.02
N ILE A 734 -4.35 3.96 24.06
CA ILE A 734 -5.00 2.78 24.61
C ILE A 734 -6.11 2.35 23.66
N GLU A 735 -6.20 1.05 23.42
CA GLU A 735 -7.34 0.41 22.77
C GLU A 735 -7.89 -0.65 23.71
N HIS A 736 -9.21 -0.66 23.84
CA HIS A 736 -9.93 -1.67 24.60
C HIS A 736 -11.06 -2.22 23.74
N SER A 737 -11.07 -3.55 23.59
CA SER A 737 -12.13 -4.25 22.88
C SER A 737 -12.94 -5.12 23.84
N PHE A 738 -14.24 -5.21 23.58
CA PHE A 738 -15.19 -6.00 24.36
C PHE A 738 -16.11 -6.81 23.44
N MET A 739 -16.77 -7.81 24.02
CA MET A 739 -17.64 -8.76 23.30
C MET A 739 -16.92 -9.47 22.15
N ASN A 740 -15.72 -10.01 22.39
CA ASN A 740 -14.88 -10.69 21.39
C ASN A 740 -14.54 -9.79 20.19
N GLY A 741 -14.25 -8.52 20.45
CA GLY A 741 -13.83 -7.57 19.41
C GLY A 741 -14.96 -7.00 18.55
N ARG A 742 -16.24 -7.14 18.97
CA ARG A 742 -17.36 -6.48 18.29
C ARG A 742 -17.38 -4.98 18.52
N PHE A 743 -17.00 -4.54 19.71
CA PHE A 743 -16.90 -3.13 20.04
C PHE A 743 -15.49 -2.81 20.47
N ILE A 744 -14.97 -1.73 19.92
CA ILE A 744 -13.60 -1.29 20.13
C ILE A 744 -13.63 0.20 20.45
N ILE A 745 -13.06 0.59 21.58
CA ILE A 745 -12.83 1.98 21.96
C ILE A 745 -11.34 2.20 21.95
N SER A 746 -10.91 3.24 21.24
CA SER A 746 -9.50 3.66 21.17
C SER A 746 -9.39 5.13 21.53
N ALA A 747 -8.38 5.46 22.33
CA ALA A 747 -8.04 6.83 22.69
C ALA A 747 -6.54 7.03 22.49
N ARG A 748 -6.15 8.15 21.91
CA ARG A 748 -4.75 8.48 21.64
C ARG A 748 -4.44 9.93 21.92
N MET A 749 -3.19 10.18 22.26
CA MET A 749 -2.60 11.50 22.35
C MET A 749 -1.28 11.52 21.57
N ASN A 750 -1.21 12.40 20.58
CA ASN A 750 -0.02 12.63 19.79
C ASN A 750 0.74 13.84 20.35
N ASN A 751 2.07 13.80 20.24
CA ASN A 751 2.95 14.86 20.72
C ASN A 751 2.69 15.21 22.19
N LEU A 752 2.82 14.21 23.07
CA LEU A 752 2.54 14.28 24.51
C LEU A 752 3.23 15.46 25.21
N THR A 753 4.45 15.78 24.78
CA THR A 753 5.29 16.87 25.31
C THR A 753 4.95 18.25 24.74
N ASP A 754 4.02 18.33 23.78
CA ASP A 754 3.67 19.56 23.05
C ASP A 754 4.91 20.21 22.40
N ALA A 755 5.82 19.37 21.89
CA ALA A 755 7.02 19.82 21.21
C ALA A 755 6.66 20.63 19.96
N ARG A 756 7.47 21.65 19.64
CA ARG A 756 7.31 22.43 18.42
C ARG A 756 7.60 21.56 17.21
N MET A 757 6.57 21.24 16.44
CA MET A 757 6.69 20.41 15.24
C MET A 757 6.73 21.29 14.00
N MET A 758 7.78 21.12 13.21
CA MET A 758 7.90 21.74 11.88
C MET A 758 8.09 20.66 10.83
N SER A 759 7.40 20.86 9.72
CA SER A 759 7.64 20.13 8.48
C SER A 759 8.58 20.94 7.58
N GLU A 760 8.76 20.42 6.38
CA GLU A 760 9.57 20.99 5.32
C GLU A 760 9.24 22.47 5.04
N PHE A 761 10.24 23.24 4.64
CA PHE A 761 10.13 24.69 4.40
C PHE A 761 9.55 25.49 5.60
N ASN A 762 9.84 25.06 6.83
CA ASN A 762 9.33 25.65 8.08
C ASN A 762 7.80 25.69 8.17
N ARG A 763 7.10 24.71 7.58
CA ARG A 763 5.64 24.63 7.71
C ARG A 763 5.28 24.15 9.12
N PRO A 764 4.62 24.96 9.96
CA PRO A 764 4.26 24.55 11.30
C PRO A 764 3.19 23.45 11.26
N LEU A 765 3.37 22.42 12.08
CA LEU A 765 2.41 21.34 12.25
C LEU A 765 1.62 21.54 13.56
N PRO A 766 0.46 20.88 13.71
CA PRO A 766 -0.28 20.90 14.97
C PRO A 766 0.60 20.45 16.15
N GLY A 767 0.48 21.13 17.28
CA GLY A 767 1.05 20.70 18.55
C GLY A 767 0.35 19.46 19.11
N ARG A 768 0.35 19.32 20.43
CA ARG A 768 -0.33 18.23 21.14
C ARG A 768 -1.80 18.14 20.71
N ASN A 769 -2.20 16.95 20.30
CA ASN A 769 -3.57 16.67 19.89
C ASN A 769 -3.98 15.27 20.35
N TRP A 770 -5.29 15.07 20.49
CA TRP A 770 -5.88 13.83 20.95
C TRP A 770 -7.06 13.43 20.06
N GLY A 771 -7.40 12.14 20.12
CA GLY A 771 -8.57 11.61 19.45
C GLY A 771 -9.14 10.40 20.18
N VAL A 772 -10.46 10.26 20.12
CA VAL A 772 -11.19 9.10 20.60
C VAL A 772 -11.99 8.53 19.45
N ARG A 773 -11.95 7.21 19.30
CA ARG A 773 -12.64 6.48 18.23
C ARG A 773 -13.42 5.31 18.81
N LEU A 774 -14.67 5.22 18.40
CA LEU A 774 -15.55 4.08 18.62
C LEU A 774 -15.69 3.30 17.31
N ARG A 775 -15.53 1.99 17.36
CA ARG A 775 -15.70 1.10 16.22
C ARG A 775 -16.59 -0.09 16.60
N TYR A 776 -17.46 -0.46 15.68
CA TYR A 776 -18.35 -1.60 15.77
C TYR A 776 -18.13 -2.52 14.58
N VAL A 777 -17.88 -3.80 14.86
CA VAL A 777 -17.65 -4.84 13.86
C VAL A 777 -18.65 -5.97 14.06
N LEU A 778 -19.40 -6.28 13.01
CA LEU A 778 -20.22 -7.48 12.87
C LEU A 778 -19.56 -8.38 11.83
N LYS A 779 -19.27 -9.62 12.21
CA LYS A 779 -18.68 -10.65 11.35
C LYS A 779 -19.65 -11.81 11.16
#